data_AF-A0AAE0CYJ9-F1
#
_entry.id   AF-A0AAE0CYJ9-F1
#
_cell.length_a   1.000
_cell.length_b   1.000
_cell.length_c   1.000
_cell.angle_alpha   90.00
_cell.angle_beta   90.00
_cell.angle_gamma   90.00
#
_symmetry.space_group_name_H-M   'P 1'
#
loop_
_entity.id
_entity.type
_entity.pdbx_description
1 polymer ?
#
loop_
_entity_poly.entity_id
_entity_poly.type
_entity_poly.pdbx_seq_one_letter_code
_entity_poly.pdbx_strand_id
1 'polypeptide(L)'
;MAGLKHKMGTIRLTLIQVFLCESALALFHQQHVRLHLADREPRAVGELSIRPFLLDSRDLTCLTETTNYTVTVQVPRGSQPTQGSASGANSAPFVTSAQSGGNVVVLPSLTGQTPQTTGDVHSNLDTAGKVTTCPLMSDPIPTPSTLIEPTSGGTVVVPLPSAPMASGDLFAEPIGTDAPPSSITTRSDHPVPRKGITSGGPLQTNKFYANFFLGDQTAPTYTYPYAIAWGAGKGAAASYGMTISHIDANQRVFGPNKDSGAASYFINPVGIQSMVISAQELEADTAVGMDSVTAFSARVHLKPNSGAVPAVSFPLVQGMPFVTANYSGATPVIRTGVFFRTVTRATQDPKAGVAKYTFQLEDGKIWRLYAYATTGDQLDLQVVNNGMAQSTKPFFGSIQLAKDPGNGEAVFDLAAGVYPTTVTLSGSVNGNTGTYSLKFAKEGHQDGKLAMYALPHHVASFDATTKAAVQQVLLQTPTKGNGTLVLADQWTMVEPNLPISMGFAPWSPEKGPLTTISEQAKTIIRGIATQEVSQDMSAQSDLDSMYFSGKALAKFAILIVAINDVVGDAGLAQSALPRLKEAFARFATNKQKFPLLYESAWGGVVSSATYVTGNDGADFGNTYYNDHHFHYGYHILAAAAIAHLDPTWMQANKAYVNALVRDVANPSTKDTYFPLWRSMDWYHGHSWAHGLYASYDGKNQESSSEDMMAAYAIKMWGEASGDTTMAMRGNLQLAVIARSLQSYYLYKSDNIVQPPQFIGNKVAGILFENKVDHTTFFGANIEYIQGIHMIPLLASSPFIRTPAFVKEEWDVYFSNGRVDSIVGGWRGILYGNLATIDGETAFDFFNSPNFDPGWIDGGASLTWYLTYAAAMAGI
;
A
#
# COMPACT_ATOMS: atom_id res chain seq x y z
N MET A 1 47.04 -8.18 -65.42
CA MET A 1 46.14 -7.82 -66.54
C MET A 1 44.90 -8.71 -66.44
N ALA A 2 43.68 -8.33 -66.78
CA ALA A 2 43.00 -7.02 -66.80
C ALA A 2 41.48 -7.30 -66.91
N GLY A 3 40.62 -6.44 -66.35
CA GLY A 3 39.15 -6.54 -66.52
C GLY A 3 38.39 -7.31 -65.42
N LEU A 4 38.14 -6.67 -64.27
CA LEU A 4 37.23 -7.18 -63.23
C LEU A 4 35.75 -6.97 -63.61
N LYS A 5 34.90 -7.95 -63.32
CA LYS A 5 33.93 -7.88 -62.20
C LYS A 5 33.22 -9.23 -62.01
N HIS A 6 33.22 -9.74 -60.77
CA HIS A 6 32.74 -11.07 -60.43
C HIS A 6 31.33 -11.06 -59.81
N LYS A 7 30.59 -12.13 -60.12
CA LYS A 7 29.61 -12.88 -59.29
C LYS A 7 29.99 -12.90 -57.79
N MET A 8 29.17 -13.21 -56.79
CA MET A 8 27.78 -13.70 -56.61
C MET A 8 27.49 -13.62 -55.09
N GLY A 9 26.27 -13.93 -54.62
CA GLY A 9 26.11 -14.54 -53.29
C GLY A 9 24.92 -14.05 -52.48
N THR A 10 24.07 -14.99 -52.05
CA THR A 10 22.94 -14.76 -51.16
C THR A 10 23.30 -15.10 -49.72
N ILE A 11 23.06 -14.20 -48.77
CA ILE A 11 23.03 -14.49 -47.32
C ILE A 11 21.80 -13.80 -46.73
N ARG A 12 21.05 -14.49 -45.86
CA ARG A 12 19.88 -13.93 -45.14
C ARG A 12 20.33 -13.23 -43.87
N LEU A 13 19.76 -12.07 -43.57
CA LEU A 13 19.75 -11.43 -42.24
C LEU A 13 18.60 -10.40 -42.18
N THR A 14 18.08 -10.16 -40.98
CA THR A 14 16.90 -9.30 -40.69
C THR A 14 17.33 -8.17 -39.75
N LEU A 15 16.94 -6.91 -40.00
CA LEU A 15 16.36 -5.96 -39.01
C LEU A 15 16.12 -4.52 -39.56
N ILE A 16 15.03 -3.92 -39.04
CA ILE A 16 14.73 -2.51 -38.66
C ILE A 16 15.62 -1.35 -39.18
N GLN A 17 14.98 -0.26 -39.66
CA GLN A 17 15.57 0.96 -40.25
C GLN A 17 15.81 2.12 -39.25
N VAL A 18 16.95 2.85 -39.40
CA VAL A 18 17.03 4.35 -39.39
C VAL A 18 18.23 4.79 -40.28
N PHE A 19 18.13 5.96 -40.91
CA PHE A 19 19.12 6.65 -41.79
C PHE A 19 20.14 7.47 -40.94
N LEU A 20 21.40 7.77 -41.28
CA LEU A 20 22.31 7.67 -42.47
C LEU A 20 23.78 7.53 -41.93
N CYS A 21 24.93 7.57 -42.65
CA CYS A 21 25.28 8.11 -43.98
C CYS A 21 26.35 7.27 -44.73
N GLU A 22 27.51 7.85 -45.11
CA GLU A 22 28.43 7.35 -46.14
C GLU A 22 29.79 6.73 -45.71
N SER A 23 30.22 5.77 -46.54
CA SER A 23 31.60 5.35 -46.88
C SER A 23 32.39 4.43 -45.92
N ALA A 24 33.23 3.57 -46.55
CA ALA A 24 34.05 2.50 -45.97
C ALA A 24 33.29 1.26 -45.43
N LEU A 25 34.06 0.22 -45.05
CA LEU A 25 33.67 -1.20 -45.12
C LEU A 25 33.55 -1.91 -43.75
N ALA A 26 32.77 -3.00 -43.76
CA ALA A 26 32.74 -4.13 -42.81
C ALA A 26 31.80 -4.04 -41.57
N LEU A 27 31.27 -5.20 -41.17
CA LEU A 27 30.16 -5.39 -40.22
C LEU A 27 30.57 -6.12 -38.92
N PHE A 28 29.70 -5.96 -37.92
CA PHE A 28 29.51 -6.71 -36.67
C PHE A 28 30.27 -6.30 -35.39
N HIS A 29 29.56 -6.57 -34.29
CA HIS A 29 29.68 -6.04 -32.92
C HIS A 29 30.50 -6.98 -32.04
N GLN A 30 31.39 -6.46 -31.18
CA GLN A 30 31.37 -6.69 -29.72
C GLN A 30 32.42 -5.84 -28.97
N GLN A 31 32.33 -5.84 -27.64
CA GLN A 31 33.02 -4.90 -26.74
C GLN A 31 34.50 -5.25 -26.44
N HIS A 32 35.19 -4.23 -25.89
CA HIS A 32 36.31 -4.26 -24.94
C HIS A 32 37.79 -4.21 -25.39
N VAL A 33 38.46 -3.19 -24.81
CA VAL A 33 39.89 -3.06 -24.44
C VAL A 33 40.87 -2.40 -25.46
N ARG A 34 41.79 -1.62 -24.87
CA ARG A 34 42.74 -0.66 -25.46
C ARG A 34 43.93 -1.31 -26.20
N LEU A 35 44.60 -0.54 -27.08
CA LEU A 35 46.02 -0.16 -26.90
C LEU A 35 46.46 0.99 -27.84
N HIS A 36 47.73 1.40 -27.79
CA HIS A 36 48.23 2.78 -27.98
C HIS A 36 49.14 3.01 -29.22
N LEU A 37 49.44 4.31 -29.48
CA LEU A 37 50.53 4.90 -30.31
C LEU A 37 50.33 4.90 -31.86
N ALA A 38 50.81 5.88 -32.64
CA ALA A 38 51.50 7.16 -32.35
C ALA A 38 51.27 8.25 -33.44
N ASP A 39 51.55 9.50 -33.05
CA ASP A 39 51.98 10.67 -33.85
C ASP A 39 51.06 11.43 -34.86
N ARG A 40 50.88 12.71 -34.49
CA ARG A 40 50.98 13.96 -35.29
C ARG A 40 49.79 14.51 -36.12
N GLU A 41 49.12 15.44 -35.44
CA GLU A 41 48.49 16.71 -35.87
C GLU A 41 47.35 16.76 -36.92
N PRO A 42 46.25 17.52 -36.62
CA PRO A 42 45.17 17.80 -37.57
C PRO A 42 45.22 19.23 -38.14
N ARG A 43 44.71 19.42 -39.36
CA ARG A 43 44.12 20.70 -39.81
C ARG A 43 42.84 20.49 -40.62
N ALA A 44 41.91 21.42 -40.47
CA ALA A 44 40.55 21.36 -40.99
C ALA A 44 40.39 22.05 -42.36
N VAL A 45 39.16 22.00 -42.91
CA VAL A 45 38.36 23.10 -43.50
C VAL A 45 37.54 22.60 -44.71
N GLY A 46 36.25 22.98 -44.76
CA GLY A 46 35.53 23.20 -46.02
C GLY A 46 34.22 22.44 -46.21
N GLU A 47 33.09 23.13 -46.08
CA GLU A 47 31.80 22.69 -46.63
C GLU A 47 31.72 22.95 -48.14
N LEU A 48 30.92 22.16 -48.87
CA LEU A 48 30.20 22.67 -50.04
C LEU A 48 28.85 21.96 -50.22
N SER A 49 27.79 22.72 -50.46
CA SER A 49 26.42 22.22 -50.59
C SER A 49 26.00 22.08 -52.07
N ILE A 50 25.20 21.05 -52.38
CA ILE A 50 24.75 20.69 -53.73
C ILE A 50 23.23 20.81 -53.84
N ARG A 51 22.71 21.28 -54.99
CA ARG A 51 21.34 21.01 -55.49
C ARG A 51 21.16 21.55 -56.93
N PRO A 52 20.14 21.10 -57.71
CA PRO A 52 20.05 19.75 -58.33
C PRO A 52 19.58 19.82 -59.82
N PHE A 53 19.33 18.68 -60.51
CA PHE A 53 18.02 18.39 -61.16
C PHE A 53 17.93 17.02 -61.89
N LEU A 54 16.73 16.42 -61.80
CA LEU A 54 16.04 15.38 -62.60
C LEU A 54 16.77 14.29 -63.42
N LEU A 55 16.24 13.07 -63.25
CA LEU A 55 16.14 12.02 -64.26
C LEU A 55 14.66 11.61 -64.42
N ASP A 56 14.28 11.14 -65.61
CA ASP A 56 12.98 10.56 -65.95
C ASP A 56 13.16 9.08 -66.33
N SER A 57 12.11 8.26 -66.18
CA SER A 57 12.17 6.79 -66.19
C SER A 57 11.21 6.16 -67.18
N ARG A 58 11.59 5.05 -67.84
CA ARG A 58 10.66 4.16 -68.55
C ARG A 58 10.99 2.67 -68.37
N ASP A 59 10.10 2.00 -67.66
CA ASP A 59 9.55 0.64 -67.80
C ASP A 59 10.39 -0.52 -68.36
N LEU A 60 10.36 -1.65 -67.63
CA LEU A 60 9.61 -2.85 -68.05
C LEU A 60 9.51 -3.91 -66.93
N THR A 61 8.44 -4.72 -66.93
CA THR A 61 8.01 -5.59 -65.82
C THR A 61 7.65 -7.02 -66.25
N CYS A 62 7.85 -7.99 -65.33
CA CYS A 62 7.23 -9.33 -65.16
C CYS A 62 8.25 -10.27 -64.46
N LEU A 63 7.92 -11.19 -63.53
CA LEU A 63 6.64 -11.78 -63.10
C LEU A 63 6.75 -12.37 -61.66
N THR A 64 5.60 -12.81 -61.11
CA THR A 64 5.40 -13.77 -59.98
C THR A 64 5.92 -13.43 -58.56
N GLU A 65 4.95 -13.10 -57.70
CA GLU A 65 4.83 -13.39 -56.25
C GLU A 65 6.06 -13.30 -55.32
N THR A 66 6.20 -12.16 -54.64
CA THR A 66 6.17 -12.06 -53.17
C THR A 66 5.81 -10.61 -52.81
N THR A 67 4.70 -10.36 -52.12
CA THR A 67 4.16 -9.00 -51.96
C THR A 67 4.91 -8.17 -50.91
N ASN A 68 5.97 -7.48 -51.34
CA ASN A 68 6.55 -6.34 -50.61
C ASN A 68 5.90 -5.05 -51.14
N TYR A 69 5.25 -4.29 -50.27
CA TYR A 69 4.63 -3.01 -50.65
C TYR A 69 5.68 -1.91 -50.83
N THR A 70 5.57 -1.16 -51.92
CA THR A 70 6.38 0.04 -52.19
C THR A 70 5.63 1.28 -51.73
N VAL A 71 6.27 2.13 -50.92
CA VAL A 71 5.72 3.44 -50.56
C VAL A 71 6.05 4.45 -51.67
N THR A 72 5.03 4.97 -52.34
CA THR A 72 5.18 6.09 -53.29
C THR A 72 4.89 7.40 -52.57
N VAL A 73 5.87 8.29 -52.46
CA VAL A 73 5.68 9.66 -51.96
C VAL A 73 5.64 10.62 -53.15
N GLN A 74 4.46 11.17 -53.44
CA GLN A 74 4.28 12.28 -54.37
C GLN A 74 4.32 13.60 -53.59
N VAL A 75 5.24 14.50 -53.94
CA VAL A 75 5.32 15.86 -53.38
C VAL A 75 5.00 16.87 -54.48
N PRO A 76 3.91 17.66 -54.38
CA PRO A 76 3.63 18.74 -55.32
C PRO A 76 4.71 19.82 -55.25
N ARG A 77 5.22 20.24 -56.41
CA ARG A 77 6.22 21.32 -56.53
C ARG A 77 5.55 22.61 -57.00
N GLY A 78 5.48 23.59 -56.10
CA GLY A 78 5.59 25.01 -56.45
C GLY A 78 4.32 25.79 -56.80
N SER A 79 4.01 26.75 -55.94
CA SER A 79 3.54 28.10 -56.33
C SER A 79 4.09 29.13 -55.32
N GLN A 80 4.52 30.29 -55.80
CA GLN A 80 5.10 31.35 -54.96
C GLN A 80 4.02 32.18 -54.24
N PRO A 81 4.36 32.88 -53.13
CA PRO A 81 3.40 33.59 -52.30
C PRO A 81 2.98 34.94 -52.90
N THR A 82 1.68 35.21 -52.95
CA THR A 82 1.15 36.57 -53.00
C THR A 82 0.95 37.11 -51.58
N GLN A 83 1.38 38.34 -51.33
CA GLN A 83 1.19 38.99 -50.03
C GLN A 83 -0.31 39.23 -49.76
N GLY A 84 -0.78 38.79 -48.59
CA GLY A 84 -2.12 39.04 -48.06
C GLY A 84 -2.04 39.15 -46.53
N SER A 85 -2.85 40.05 -45.96
CA SER A 85 -2.76 40.45 -44.55
C SER A 85 -3.09 39.34 -43.54
N ALA A 86 -2.47 39.42 -42.36
CA ALA A 86 -2.56 38.42 -41.30
C ALA A 86 -3.97 38.19 -40.75
N SER A 87 -4.40 36.93 -40.72
CA SER A 87 -5.08 36.26 -39.60
C SER A 87 -5.34 34.79 -39.96
N GLY A 88 -4.94 33.85 -39.10
CA GLY A 88 -5.12 32.42 -39.38
C GLY A 88 -4.28 31.56 -38.44
N ALA A 89 -4.90 30.54 -37.85
CA ALA A 89 -4.21 29.59 -36.99
C ALA A 89 -3.21 28.74 -37.81
N ASN A 90 -2.03 28.47 -37.23
CA ASN A 90 -1.10 27.48 -37.77
C ASN A 90 -1.66 26.07 -37.56
N SER A 91 -2.58 25.62 -38.42
CA SER A 91 -2.94 24.21 -38.54
C SER A 91 -1.86 23.47 -39.31
N ALA A 92 -0.92 22.85 -38.59
CA ALA A 92 -0.09 21.81 -39.19
C ALA A 92 -1.01 20.64 -39.62
N PRO A 93 -0.97 20.20 -40.90
CA PRO A 93 -1.88 19.17 -41.38
C PRO A 93 -1.53 17.80 -40.76
N PHE A 94 -2.49 17.21 -40.06
CA PHE A 94 -2.40 15.83 -39.58
C PHE A 94 -2.46 14.86 -40.76
N VAL A 95 -1.67 13.78 -40.73
CA VAL A 95 -1.73 12.73 -41.75
C VAL A 95 -2.68 11.63 -41.27
N THR A 96 -3.81 11.49 -41.94
CA THR A 96 -4.72 10.36 -41.77
C THR A 96 -4.38 9.26 -42.77
N SER A 97 -4.31 8.02 -42.32
CA SER A 97 -4.11 6.86 -43.19
C SER A 97 -4.92 5.66 -42.70
N ALA A 98 -5.48 4.90 -43.64
CA ALA A 98 -6.05 3.59 -43.35
C ALA A 98 -4.93 2.55 -43.38
N GLN A 99 -4.72 1.86 -42.27
CA GLN A 99 -3.82 0.71 -42.18
C GLN A 99 -4.64 -0.57 -41.99
N SER A 100 -4.00 -1.73 -42.22
CA SER A 100 -4.59 -3.04 -41.94
C SER A 100 -4.99 -3.14 -40.45
N GLY A 101 -6.28 -2.93 -40.16
CA GLY A 101 -6.86 -3.00 -38.81
C GLY A 101 -7.31 -1.67 -38.20
N GLY A 102 -6.96 -0.50 -38.75
CA GLY A 102 -7.30 0.77 -38.11
C GLY A 102 -7.18 2.04 -38.97
N ASN A 103 -7.91 3.07 -38.57
CA ASN A 103 -7.73 4.45 -39.06
C ASN A 103 -6.73 5.16 -38.15
N VAL A 104 -5.57 5.50 -38.67
CA VAL A 104 -4.45 6.12 -37.93
C VAL A 104 -4.41 7.61 -38.20
N VAL A 105 -4.41 8.42 -37.14
CA VAL A 105 -4.05 9.84 -37.16
C VAL A 105 -2.61 9.97 -36.66
N VAL A 106 -1.69 10.38 -37.53
CA VAL A 106 -0.31 10.72 -37.18
C VAL A 106 -0.22 12.22 -36.97
N LEU A 107 0.29 12.62 -35.80
CA LEU A 107 0.40 14.03 -35.43
C LEU A 107 1.76 14.62 -35.83
N PRO A 108 1.82 15.93 -36.13
CA PRO A 108 3.07 16.60 -36.45
C PRO A 108 4.00 16.59 -35.24
N SER A 109 5.30 16.53 -35.51
CA SER A 109 6.34 16.61 -34.47
C SER A 109 6.22 17.90 -33.67
N LEU A 110 6.35 17.81 -32.35
CA LEU A 110 6.27 18.95 -31.45
C LEU A 110 7.38 19.97 -31.74
N THR A 111 7.01 21.22 -31.97
CA THR A 111 7.94 22.35 -32.11
C THR A 111 7.76 23.32 -30.95
N GLY A 112 8.76 23.45 -30.07
CA GLY A 112 8.72 24.38 -28.93
C GLY A 112 7.86 23.93 -27.75
N GLN A 113 7.43 22.67 -27.71
CA GLN A 113 6.75 22.04 -26.57
C GLN A 113 7.47 20.75 -26.18
N THR A 114 7.59 20.50 -24.88
CA THR A 114 8.24 19.30 -24.33
C THR A 114 7.19 18.40 -23.67
N PRO A 115 7.12 17.11 -24.03
CA PRO A 115 6.33 16.11 -23.30
C PRO A 115 6.58 16.14 -21.79
N GLN A 116 5.52 16.27 -20.97
CA GLN A 116 5.63 16.23 -19.50
C GLN A 116 5.86 14.78 -19.03
N THR A 117 7.07 14.27 -19.23
CA THR A 117 7.51 12.91 -18.84
C THR A 117 8.15 12.85 -17.45
N THR A 118 8.32 14.00 -16.81
CA THR A 118 8.84 14.19 -15.46
C THR A 118 7.75 14.77 -14.56
N GLY A 119 7.69 14.28 -13.33
CA GLY A 119 6.78 14.75 -12.30
C GLY A 119 7.52 15.42 -11.14
N ASP A 120 6.76 15.93 -10.18
CA ASP A 120 7.28 16.51 -8.95
C ASP A 120 7.71 15.40 -7.98
N VAL A 121 8.77 15.67 -7.20
CA VAL A 121 9.34 14.72 -6.24
C VAL A 121 9.38 15.34 -4.86
N HIS A 122 8.46 14.91 -3.99
CA HIS A 122 8.37 15.37 -2.60
C HIS A 122 9.22 14.46 -1.69
N SER A 123 10.55 14.62 -1.80
CA SER A 123 11.53 13.82 -1.06
C SER A 123 11.55 14.05 0.45
N ASN A 124 10.93 15.12 0.94
CA ASN A 124 10.87 15.41 2.37
C ASN A 124 9.78 14.56 3.02
N LEU A 125 10.02 14.13 4.26
CA LEU A 125 8.97 13.60 5.11
C LEU A 125 8.09 14.76 5.61
N ASP A 126 6.78 14.68 5.37
CA ASP A 126 5.84 15.64 5.94
C ASP A 126 5.53 15.25 7.39
N THR A 127 5.98 16.10 8.31
CA THR A 127 5.75 15.96 9.76
C THR A 127 4.74 16.97 10.29
N ALA A 128 4.13 17.81 9.43
CA ALA A 128 3.11 18.76 9.85
C ALA A 128 1.85 18.03 10.36
N GLY A 129 1.34 18.43 11.53
CA GLY A 129 0.22 17.75 12.18
C GLY A 129 0.52 16.32 12.66
N LYS A 130 1.79 15.87 12.61
CA LYS A 130 2.25 14.58 13.16
C LYS A 130 3.04 14.81 14.44
N VAL A 131 2.80 13.99 15.46
CA VAL A 131 3.61 14.00 16.68
C VAL A 131 4.93 13.28 16.39
N THR A 132 6.04 14.01 16.48
CA THR A 132 7.40 13.52 16.25
C THR A 132 8.07 12.98 17.53
N THR A 133 7.27 12.65 18.54
CA THR A 133 7.75 12.11 19.83
C THR A 133 8.22 10.67 19.67
N CYS A 134 9.34 10.33 20.30
CA CYS A 134 9.85 8.97 20.35
C CYS A 134 8.80 7.99 20.92
N PRO A 135 8.53 6.83 20.30
CA PRO A 135 7.50 5.87 20.72
C PRO A 135 7.89 5.04 21.95
N LEU A 136 9.03 5.32 22.59
CA LEU A 136 9.43 4.71 23.86
C LEU A 136 8.90 5.49 25.05
N MET A 137 8.58 4.78 26.12
CA MET A 137 8.40 5.37 27.44
C MET A 137 9.78 5.50 28.09
N SER A 138 10.40 6.68 27.94
CA SER A 138 11.80 6.92 28.35
C SER A 138 12.01 7.29 29.82
N ASP A 139 10.93 7.51 30.58
CA ASP A 139 11.05 7.78 32.02
C ASP A 139 11.61 6.54 32.73
N PRO A 140 12.61 6.68 33.64
CA PRO A 140 13.18 5.56 34.35
C PRO A 140 12.11 4.74 35.08
N ILE A 141 12.11 3.43 34.84
CA ILE A 141 11.17 2.50 35.48
C ILE A 141 11.34 2.63 37.01
N PRO A 142 10.31 3.07 37.75
CA PRO A 142 10.47 3.45 39.14
C PRO A 142 10.65 2.22 40.02
N THR A 143 11.68 2.22 40.86
CA THR A 143 11.86 1.21 41.91
C THR A 143 10.70 1.30 42.90
N PRO A 144 9.98 0.20 43.19
CA PRO A 144 8.88 0.22 44.15
C PRO A 144 9.39 0.49 45.56
N SER A 145 8.63 1.27 46.34
CA SER A 145 8.95 1.58 47.75
C SER A 145 8.61 0.44 48.72
N THR A 146 7.73 -0.48 48.31
CA THR A 146 7.33 -1.68 49.04
C THR A 146 7.08 -2.82 48.05
N LEU A 147 7.32 -4.06 48.47
CA LEU A 147 7.04 -5.24 47.64
C LEU A 147 5.64 -5.79 47.91
N ILE A 148 5.03 -6.38 46.89
CA ILE A 148 3.81 -7.18 46.98
C ILE A 148 4.15 -8.55 47.57
N GLU A 149 3.44 -8.95 48.62
CA GLU A 149 3.50 -10.32 49.14
C GLU A 149 2.67 -11.29 48.28
N PRO A 150 3.22 -12.46 47.88
CA PRO A 150 2.48 -13.48 47.16
C PRO A 150 1.28 -14.03 47.94
N THR A 151 0.16 -14.28 47.27
CA THR A 151 -1.03 -14.86 47.88
C THR A 151 -0.79 -16.35 48.20
N SER A 152 -1.01 -16.76 49.45
CA SER A 152 -0.83 -18.14 49.88
C SER A 152 -1.82 -19.09 49.21
N GLY A 153 -1.32 -20.09 48.47
CA GLY A 153 -2.16 -21.12 47.84
C GLY A 153 -2.91 -20.64 46.60
N GLY A 154 -2.28 -19.77 45.79
CA GLY A 154 -2.89 -19.19 44.59
C GLY A 154 -3.53 -20.22 43.66
N THR A 155 -4.77 -19.96 43.26
CA THR A 155 -5.61 -20.89 42.48
C THR A 155 -5.07 -21.03 41.06
N VAL A 156 -4.89 -22.24 40.54
CA VAL A 156 -4.60 -22.40 39.10
C VAL A 156 -5.79 -21.88 38.29
N VAL A 157 -5.55 -20.90 37.41
CA VAL A 157 -6.59 -20.40 36.51
C VAL A 157 -6.98 -21.52 35.55
N VAL A 158 -8.23 -21.95 35.61
CA VAL A 158 -8.74 -22.96 34.68
C VAL A 158 -8.97 -22.27 33.32
N PRO A 159 -8.29 -22.71 32.24
CA PRO A 159 -8.51 -22.12 30.92
C PRO A 159 -9.99 -22.23 30.53
N LEU A 160 -10.50 -21.22 29.83
CA LEU A 160 -11.80 -21.35 29.17
C LEU A 160 -11.75 -22.58 28.23
N PRO A 161 -12.78 -23.45 28.25
CA PRO A 161 -12.78 -24.63 27.40
C PRO A 161 -12.69 -24.19 25.93
N SER A 162 -11.79 -24.82 25.18
CA SER A 162 -11.60 -24.53 23.76
C SER A 162 -12.90 -24.76 23.00
N ALA A 163 -13.59 -23.67 22.67
CA ALA A 163 -14.82 -23.73 21.90
C ALA A 163 -14.52 -24.26 20.47
N PRO A 164 -15.47 -24.94 19.83
CA PRO A 164 -15.26 -25.54 18.52
C PRO A 164 -14.86 -24.49 17.48
N MET A 165 -14.04 -24.89 16.50
CA MET A 165 -13.66 -24.03 15.37
C MET A 165 -14.91 -23.44 14.71
N ALA A 166 -14.86 -22.13 14.42
CA ALA A 166 -15.95 -21.42 13.78
C ALA A 166 -16.28 -22.05 12.41
N SER A 167 -17.54 -22.44 12.22
CA SER A 167 -18.03 -23.00 10.96
C SER A 167 -18.70 -21.93 10.10
N GLY A 168 -18.28 -21.79 8.84
CA GLY A 168 -18.87 -20.86 7.89
C GLY A 168 -17.95 -19.69 7.54
N ASP A 169 -18.56 -18.59 7.10
CA ASP A 169 -17.84 -17.39 6.67
C ASP A 169 -17.49 -16.46 7.85
N LEU A 170 -16.20 -16.25 8.07
CA LEU A 170 -15.66 -15.41 9.15
C LEU A 170 -16.04 -13.94 9.03
N PHE A 171 -16.59 -13.48 7.91
CA PHE A 171 -16.93 -12.09 7.65
C PHE A 171 -18.46 -11.83 7.60
N ALA A 172 -19.29 -12.89 7.67
CA ALA A 172 -20.74 -12.76 7.53
C ALA A 172 -21.43 -12.04 8.71
N GLU A 173 -20.96 -12.25 9.94
CA GLU A 173 -21.56 -11.72 11.16
C GLU A 173 -20.70 -10.63 11.84
N PRO A 174 -21.33 -9.59 12.40
CA PRO A 174 -20.65 -8.52 13.14
C PRO A 174 -20.17 -9.03 14.50
N ILE A 175 -19.23 -8.30 15.10
CA ILE A 175 -18.78 -8.53 16.50
C ILE A 175 -19.87 -8.12 17.50
N GLY A 176 -20.70 -7.16 17.11
CA GLY A 176 -21.89 -6.72 17.83
C GLY A 176 -22.60 -5.63 17.05
N THR A 177 -23.90 -5.48 17.27
CA THR A 177 -24.74 -4.43 16.65
C THR A 177 -25.20 -3.38 17.65
N ASP A 178 -24.89 -3.55 18.93
CA ASP A 178 -25.28 -2.63 19.99
C ASP A 178 -24.61 -1.27 19.83
N ALA A 179 -25.23 -0.23 20.37
CA ALA A 179 -24.59 1.07 20.51
C ALA A 179 -23.27 0.96 21.29
N PRO A 180 -22.29 1.84 21.02
CA PRO A 180 -21.13 2.01 21.89
C PRO A 180 -21.56 2.19 23.35
N PRO A 181 -20.79 1.66 24.33
CA PRO A 181 -21.13 1.74 25.74
C PRO A 181 -21.47 3.17 26.18
N SER A 182 -22.49 3.33 27.03
CA SER A 182 -22.96 4.65 27.47
C SER A 182 -21.95 5.47 28.29
N SER A 183 -20.84 4.86 28.71
CA SER A 183 -19.67 5.57 29.27
C SER A 183 -18.88 6.35 28.21
N ILE A 184 -18.96 5.95 26.94
CA ILE A 184 -18.39 6.66 25.78
C ILE A 184 -19.45 7.64 25.27
N THR A 185 -19.26 8.92 25.56
CA THR A 185 -20.23 9.96 25.16
C THR A 185 -20.21 10.18 23.66
N THR A 186 -21.39 10.38 23.06
CA THR A 186 -21.55 10.57 21.61
C THR A 186 -21.46 12.05 21.23
N ARG A 187 -20.83 12.33 20.08
CA ARG A 187 -20.89 13.62 19.37
C ARG A 187 -21.21 13.44 17.90
N SER A 188 -21.59 14.51 17.23
CA SER A 188 -22.01 14.51 15.80
C SER A 188 -21.17 15.42 14.90
N ASP A 189 -20.07 15.96 15.44
CA ASP A 189 -19.18 16.90 14.78
C ASP A 189 -17.73 16.39 14.79
N HIS A 190 -17.06 16.57 13.66
CA HIS A 190 -15.64 16.30 13.47
C HIS A 190 -14.97 17.51 12.80
N PRO A 191 -13.72 17.87 13.16
CA PRO A 191 -13.03 19.02 12.55
C PRO A 191 -12.83 18.88 11.04
N VAL A 192 -12.63 17.66 10.53
CA VAL A 192 -12.43 17.41 9.10
C VAL A 192 -13.79 17.32 8.39
N PRO A 193 -14.05 18.18 7.38
CA PRO A 193 -15.31 18.14 6.66
C PRO A 193 -15.40 16.93 5.73
N ARG A 194 -16.61 16.38 5.60
CA ARG A 194 -16.96 15.28 4.67
C ARG A 194 -17.15 15.81 3.23
N LYS A 195 -16.13 16.47 2.69
CA LYS A 195 -16.20 17.30 1.47
C LYS A 195 -16.66 16.46 0.27
N GLY A 196 -17.81 16.82 -0.30
CA GLY A 196 -18.38 16.17 -1.49
C GLY A 196 -19.00 14.78 -1.27
N ILE A 197 -18.96 14.22 -0.06
CA ILE A 197 -19.50 12.89 0.24
C ILE A 197 -21.04 12.94 0.34
N THR A 198 -21.73 12.03 -0.36
CA THR A 198 -23.20 11.85 -0.26
C THR A 198 -23.60 10.50 0.33
N SER A 199 -22.65 9.61 0.63
CA SER A 199 -22.92 8.33 1.30
C SER A 199 -23.33 8.51 2.76
N GLY A 200 -24.20 7.63 3.26
CA GLY A 200 -24.51 7.52 4.69
C GLY A 200 -23.32 7.00 5.50
N GLY A 201 -23.32 7.26 6.80
CA GLY A 201 -22.35 6.69 7.74
C GLY A 201 -22.69 5.24 8.13
N PRO A 202 -21.75 4.52 8.77
CA PRO A 202 -20.39 4.95 9.12
C PRO A 202 -19.47 5.04 7.89
N LEU A 203 -18.59 6.04 7.87
CA LEU A 203 -17.71 6.39 6.77
C LEU A 203 -16.27 5.92 7.02
N GLN A 204 -15.59 5.60 5.92
CA GLN A 204 -14.21 5.14 5.90
C GLN A 204 -13.21 6.30 6.05
N THR A 205 -12.13 6.07 6.79
CA THR A 205 -11.13 7.09 7.14
C THR A 205 -9.73 6.75 6.61
N ASN A 206 -9.32 5.47 6.65
CA ASN A 206 -7.96 5.01 6.36
C ASN A 206 -7.86 4.25 5.01
N LYS A 207 -8.63 4.67 3.99
CA LYS A 207 -8.70 4.03 2.66
C LYS A 207 -8.10 4.87 1.53
N PHE A 208 -7.66 4.21 0.47
CA PHE A 208 -6.86 4.77 -0.64
C PHE A 208 -7.46 6.03 -1.30
N TYR A 209 -8.79 6.09 -1.44
CA TYR A 209 -9.50 7.21 -2.09
C TYR A 209 -9.67 8.46 -1.21
N ALA A 210 -9.11 8.51 0.00
CA ALA A 210 -9.37 9.58 0.96
C ALA A 210 -9.04 10.99 0.44
N ASN A 211 -8.04 11.12 -0.42
CA ASN A 211 -7.68 12.40 -1.03
C ASN A 211 -8.82 13.04 -1.84
N PHE A 212 -9.81 12.29 -2.33
CA PHE A 212 -10.96 12.87 -3.03
C PHE A 212 -11.98 13.59 -2.12
N PHE A 213 -11.82 13.54 -0.80
CA PHE A 213 -12.64 14.31 0.16
C PHE A 213 -11.82 15.11 1.18
N LEU A 214 -10.49 15.08 1.07
CA LEU A 214 -9.56 15.78 1.96
C LEU A 214 -8.87 16.96 1.24
N GLY A 215 -8.51 17.99 2.01
CA GLY A 215 -7.79 19.17 1.49
C GLY A 215 -8.47 19.83 0.28
N ASP A 216 -7.68 20.16 -0.74
CA ASP A 216 -8.17 20.76 -1.98
C ASP A 216 -8.72 19.73 -3.00
N GLN A 217 -8.68 18.43 -2.68
CA GLN A 217 -9.08 17.30 -3.53
C GLN A 217 -8.19 17.08 -4.77
N THR A 218 -7.00 17.68 -4.85
CA THR A 218 -6.06 17.52 -5.99
C THR A 218 -4.89 16.57 -5.73
N ALA A 219 -4.71 16.08 -4.49
CA ALA A 219 -3.72 15.07 -4.17
C ALA A 219 -4.07 13.70 -4.81
N PRO A 220 -3.08 12.93 -5.31
CA PRO A 220 -3.32 11.65 -5.97
C PRO A 220 -3.86 10.56 -5.05
N THR A 221 -4.78 9.76 -5.59
CA THR A 221 -5.30 8.50 -5.03
C THR A 221 -4.64 7.33 -5.73
N TYR A 222 -4.13 6.36 -4.97
CA TYR A 222 -3.36 5.24 -5.51
C TYR A 222 -4.21 3.97 -5.62
N THR A 223 -4.67 3.67 -6.83
CA THR A 223 -5.47 2.46 -7.09
C THR A 223 -4.63 1.20 -7.34
N TYR A 224 -3.34 1.36 -7.65
CA TYR A 224 -2.40 0.29 -8.00
C TYR A 224 -2.82 -0.51 -9.25
N PRO A 225 -2.14 -0.38 -10.40
CA PRO A 225 -0.85 0.29 -10.60
C PRO A 225 -0.95 1.81 -10.86
N TYR A 226 -2.15 2.37 -11.04
CA TYR A 226 -2.34 3.78 -11.36
C TYR A 226 -2.44 4.68 -10.14
N ALA A 227 -1.91 5.90 -10.28
CA ALA A 227 -2.28 7.03 -9.44
C ALA A 227 -3.17 8.00 -10.23
N ILE A 228 -4.29 8.41 -9.64
CA ILE A 228 -5.31 9.26 -10.26
C ILE A 228 -5.60 10.48 -9.39
N ALA A 229 -5.86 11.63 -10.00
CA ALA A 229 -6.16 12.87 -9.28
C ALA A 229 -7.12 13.77 -10.07
N TRP A 230 -7.89 14.60 -9.38
CA TRP A 230 -8.63 15.66 -10.06
C TRP A 230 -7.66 16.74 -10.57
N GLY A 231 -7.70 17.04 -11.87
CA GLY A 231 -6.74 17.94 -12.50
C GLY A 231 -6.91 19.41 -12.10
N ALA A 232 -8.12 19.85 -11.72
CA ALA A 232 -8.43 21.21 -11.26
C ALA A 232 -7.88 22.36 -12.15
N GLY A 233 -7.69 22.12 -13.45
CA GLY A 233 -7.08 23.08 -14.39
C GLY A 233 -5.56 23.23 -14.25
N LYS A 234 -4.92 22.48 -13.35
CA LYS A 234 -3.47 22.45 -13.11
C LYS A 234 -2.76 21.47 -14.05
N GLY A 235 -1.42 21.53 -14.11
CA GLY A 235 -0.57 20.62 -14.90
C GLY A 235 -0.59 20.86 -16.41
N ALA A 236 0.25 20.14 -17.18
CA ALA A 236 0.48 20.45 -18.59
C ALA A 236 -0.75 20.24 -19.50
N ALA A 237 -1.68 19.35 -19.13
CA ALA A 237 -2.93 19.17 -19.87
C ALA A 237 -3.97 20.27 -19.57
N ALA A 238 -3.77 21.08 -18.51
CA ALA A 238 -4.67 22.15 -18.06
C ALA A 238 -6.16 21.75 -18.08
N SER A 239 -6.50 20.66 -17.40
CA SER A 239 -7.82 20.03 -17.47
C SER A 239 -8.49 19.90 -16.10
N TYR A 240 -9.81 20.03 -16.08
CA TYR A 240 -10.66 19.78 -14.91
C TYR A 240 -11.14 18.33 -14.82
N GLY A 241 -10.66 17.44 -15.70
CA GLY A 241 -10.96 16.00 -15.70
C GLY A 241 -10.20 15.20 -14.64
N MET A 242 -10.35 13.88 -14.71
CA MET A 242 -9.58 12.91 -13.93
C MET A 242 -8.25 12.63 -14.63
N THR A 243 -7.16 13.04 -14.00
CA THR A 243 -5.80 12.75 -14.45
C THR A 243 -5.40 11.33 -14.07
N ILE A 244 -4.63 10.68 -14.92
CA ILE A 244 -4.22 9.28 -14.82
C ILE A 244 -2.73 9.20 -15.10
N SER A 245 -2.01 8.56 -14.17
CA SER A 245 -0.56 8.38 -14.25
C SER A 245 -0.16 6.93 -13.93
N HIS A 246 0.95 6.51 -14.53
CA HIS A 246 1.64 5.26 -14.22
C HIS A 246 3.14 5.50 -14.32
N ILE A 247 3.88 5.15 -13.27
CA ILE A 247 5.32 5.38 -13.16
C ILE A 247 6.05 4.07 -13.41
N ASP A 248 6.88 4.03 -14.44
CA ASP A 248 7.74 2.87 -14.72
C ASP A 248 8.96 2.85 -13.79
N ALA A 249 9.54 1.66 -13.58
CA ALA A 249 10.64 1.46 -12.64
C ALA A 249 11.88 2.36 -12.89
N ASN A 250 12.06 2.84 -14.12
CA ASN A 250 13.14 3.76 -14.52
C ASN A 250 12.82 5.25 -14.33
N GLN A 251 11.57 5.62 -13.99
CA GLN A 251 11.16 6.98 -13.63
C GLN A 251 11.18 7.22 -12.12
N ARG A 252 11.27 6.15 -11.32
CA ARG A 252 11.43 6.18 -9.86
C ARG A 252 12.73 6.91 -9.48
N VAL A 253 12.66 7.77 -8.47
CA VAL A 253 13.80 8.48 -7.92
C VAL A 253 14.24 7.82 -6.61
N PHE A 254 15.56 7.67 -6.44
CA PHE A 254 16.18 7.12 -5.24
C PHE A 254 16.88 8.23 -4.45
N GLY A 255 16.80 8.15 -3.12
CA GLY A 255 17.56 9.02 -2.24
C GLY A 255 19.06 8.70 -2.20
N PRO A 256 19.87 9.51 -1.51
CA PRO A 256 21.29 9.21 -1.30
C PRO A 256 21.49 7.84 -0.65
N ASN A 257 22.60 7.17 -0.98
CA ASN A 257 22.94 5.90 -0.34
C ASN A 257 23.35 6.13 1.12
N LYS A 258 22.88 5.26 2.02
CA LYS A 258 23.32 5.14 3.41
C LYS A 258 24.57 4.25 3.52
N ASP A 259 25.10 4.13 4.73
CA ASP A 259 26.26 3.28 5.06
C ASP A 259 26.08 1.80 4.69
N SER A 260 24.83 1.31 4.60
CA SER A 260 24.50 -0.04 4.08
C SER A 260 24.68 -0.19 2.56
N GLY A 261 25.00 0.89 1.85
CA GLY A 261 25.03 0.96 0.39
C GLY A 261 23.65 1.08 -0.28
N ALA A 262 22.56 0.98 0.48
CA ALA A 262 21.20 1.12 -0.01
C ALA A 262 20.71 2.58 0.01
N ALA A 263 19.83 2.93 -0.91
CA ALA A 263 19.22 4.25 -1.02
C ALA A 263 18.37 4.59 0.22
N SER A 264 18.40 5.83 0.70
CA SER A 264 17.66 6.26 1.89
C SER A 264 16.14 6.21 1.70
N TYR A 265 15.66 6.46 0.48
CA TYR A 265 14.26 6.33 0.09
C TYR A 265 14.16 5.89 -1.38
N PHE A 266 12.97 5.48 -1.79
CA PHE A 266 12.57 5.57 -3.19
C PHE A 266 11.15 6.14 -3.31
N ILE A 267 10.95 6.98 -4.33
CA ILE A 267 9.72 7.76 -4.54
C ILE A 267 9.35 7.77 -6.02
N ASN A 268 8.06 7.75 -6.31
CA ASN A 268 7.53 7.84 -7.66
C ASN A 268 7.07 9.29 -7.93
N PRO A 269 7.47 9.93 -9.05
CA PRO A 269 7.10 11.32 -9.31
C PRO A 269 5.59 11.52 -9.51
N VAL A 270 5.04 12.58 -8.92
CA VAL A 270 3.61 12.92 -9.00
C VAL A 270 3.34 14.00 -10.06
N GLY A 271 2.07 14.22 -10.43
CA GLY A 271 1.69 15.30 -11.35
C GLY A 271 1.92 15.04 -12.84
N ILE A 272 2.46 13.87 -13.24
CA ILE A 272 2.54 13.45 -14.65
C ILE A 272 1.12 13.16 -15.16
N GLN A 273 0.61 13.96 -16.09
CA GLN A 273 -0.72 13.78 -16.67
C GLN A 273 -0.64 12.89 -17.92
N SER A 274 -0.28 11.61 -17.74
CA SER A 274 -0.06 10.66 -18.86
C SER A 274 -1.28 10.57 -19.77
N MET A 275 -2.46 10.38 -19.18
CA MET A 275 -3.76 10.51 -19.84
C MET A 275 -4.74 11.23 -18.90
N VAL A 276 -5.76 11.89 -19.45
CA VAL A 276 -6.81 12.56 -18.69
C VAL A 276 -8.15 12.25 -19.33
N ILE A 277 -9.12 11.80 -18.54
CA ILE A 277 -10.50 11.62 -18.97
C ILE A 277 -11.33 12.78 -18.42
N SER A 278 -11.97 13.53 -19.30
CA SER A 278 -12.70 14.77 -19.00
C SER A 278 -13.98 14.86 -19.83
N ALA A 279 -14.72 15.95 -19.67
CA ALA A 279 -15.89 16.26 -20.48
C ALA A 279 -15.85 17.75 -20.85
N GLN A 280 -16.46 18.12 -21.97
CA GLN A 280 -16.50 19.51 -22.44
C GLN A 280 -17.16 20.46 -21.41
N GLU A 281 -18.06 19.90 -20.60
CA GLU A 281 -18.84 20.57 -19.57
C GLU A 281 -18.05 20.82 -18.26
N LEU A 282 -16.76 20.44 -18.18
CA LEU A 282 -15.91 20.60 -16.99
C LEU A 282 -14.92 21.78 -17.14
N GLU A 283 -15.24 22.88 -16.47
CA GLU A 283 -14.44 24.12 -16.45
C GLU A 283 -14.06 24.54 -15.00
N ALA A 284 -13.72 25.81 -14.78
CA ALA A 284 -13.24 26.35 -13.51
C ALA A 284 -14.14 26.08 -12.29
N ASP A 285 -15.46 26.04 -12.49
CA ASP A 285 -16.44 25.77 -11.42
C ASP A 285 -16.59 24.28 -11.06
N THR A 286 -15.82 23.39 -11.71
CA THR A 286 -15.92 21.93 -11.53
C THR A 286 -15.86 21.53 -10.05
N ALA A 287 -16.85 20.77 -9.60
CA ALA A 287 -16.93 20.26 -8.24
C ALA A 287 -16.72 18.75 -8.19
N VAL A 288 -15.88 18.30 -7.25
CA VAL A 288 -15.66 16.88 -6.93
C VAL A 288 -16.68 16.43 -5.88
N GLY A 289 -17.49 15.43 -6.24
CA GLY A 289 -18.37 14.70 -5.31
C GLY A 289 -17.97 13.23 -5.20
N MET A 290 -18.52 12.51 -4.23
CA MET A 290 -18.25 11.08 -4.06
C MET A 290 -19.42 10.34 -3.41
N ASP A 291 -19.76 9.17 -3.95
CA ASP A 291 -20.73 8.24 -3.37
C ASP A 291 -20.21 6.79 -3.34
N SER A 292 -21.06 5.85 -2.93
CA SER A 292 -20.76 4.41 -2.90
C SER A 292 -19.49 4.06 -2.11
N VAL A 293 -19.27 4.76 -0.99
CA VAL A 293 -18.04 4.67 -0.17
C VAL A 293 -18.06 3.39 0.66
N THR A 294 -17.11 2.49 0.42
CA THR A 294 -16.97 1.19 1.10
C THR A 294 -15.50 0.91 1.44
N ALA A 295 -15.20 -0.12 2.25
CA ALA A 295 -13.82 -0.49 2.56
C ALA A 295 -12.94 -0.80 1.34
N PHE A 296 -13.54 -1.10 0.19
CA PHE A 296 -12.86 -1.58 -1.02
C PHE A 296 -13.06 -0.68 -2.25
N SER A 297 -13.96 0.30 -2.17
CA SER A 297 -14.31 1.13 -3.32
C SER A 297 -14.93 2.47 -2.94
N ALA A 298 -14.89 3.39 -3.89
CA ALA A 298 -15.68 4.61 -3.89
C ALA A 298 -16.00 5.00 -5.34
N ARG A 299 -17.04 5.81 -5.56
CA ARG A 299 -17.36 6.37 -6.88
C ARG A 299 -17.21 7.88 -6.83
N VAL A 300 -16.23 8.39 -7.56
CA VAL A 300 -15.92 9.83 -7.64
C VAL A 300 -16.70 10.46 -8.78
N HIS A 301 -17.22 11.66 -8.58
CA HIS A 301 -18.01 12.41 -9.56
C HIS A 301 -17.31 13.72 -9.89
N LEU A 302 -17.20 14.04 -11.18
CA LEU A 302 -16.87 15.37 -11.64
C LEU A 302 -18.15 16.03 -12.17
N LYS A 303 -18.54 17.13 -11.52
CA LYS A 303 -19.75 17.90 -11.83
C LYS A 303 -19.34 19.25 -12.41
N PRO A 304 -20.03 19.79 -13.44
CA PRO A 304 -19.77 21.13 -13.97
C PRO A 304 -19.77 22.25 -12.92
N ASN A 305 -20.60 22.10 -11.88
CA ASN A 305 -20.59 22.89 -10.66
C ASN A 305 -21.20 22.07 -9.50
N SER A 306 -21.15 22.60 -8.28
CA SER A 306 -21.60 21.89 -7.06
C SER A 306 -23.08 21.45 -7.09
N GLY A 307 -23.96 22.22 -7.75
CA GLY A 307 -25.38 21.94 -7.90
C GLY A 307 -25.75 21.06 -9.10
N ALA A 308 -24.82 20.81 -10.02
CA ALA A 308 -25.07 20.02 -11.22
C ALA A 308 -25.10 18.50 -10.96
N VAL A 309 -25.75 17.77 -11.87
CA VAL A 309 -25.54 16.31 -12.00
C VAL A 309 -24.09 16.03 -12.44
N PRO A 310 -23.51 14.86 -12.11
CA PRO A 310 -22.19 14.48 -12.62
C PRO A 310 -22.16 14.46 -14.15
N ALA A 311 -21.17 15.13 -14.75
CA ALA A 311 -20.88 14.97 -16.17
C ALA A 311 -20.24 13.59 -16.43
N VAL A 312 -19.39 13.15 -15.51
CA VAL A 312 -18.70 11.86 -15.57
C VAL A 312 -18.46 11.32 -14.16
N SER A 313 -18.56 10.00 -14.00
CA SER A 313 -18.36 9.30 -12.72
C SER A 313 -17.33 8.16 -12.84
N PHE A 314 -16.46 8.02 -11.85
CA PHE A 314 -15.34 7.08 -11.83
C PHE A 314 -15.52 6.07 -10.69
N PRO A 315 -15.96 4.82 -10.95
CA PRO A 315 -15.90 3.75 -9.96
C PRO A 315 -14.44 3.37 -9.72
N LEU A 316 -13.99 3.44 -8.47
CA LEU A 316 -12.62 3.17 -8.05
C LEU A 316 -12.57 1.89 -7.22
N VAL A 317 -11.74 0.94 -7.64
CA VAL A 317 -11.42 -0.28 -6.89
C VAL A 317 -9.92 -0.51 -7.00
N GLN A 318 -9.24 -0.90 -5.93
CA GLN A 318 -7.82 -1.22 -6.00
C GLN A 318 -7.57 -2.42 -6.92
N GLY A 319 -6.48 -2.37 -7.69
CA GLY A 319 -6.17 -3.37 -8.71
C GLY A 319 -6.92 -3.19 -10.04
N MET A 320 -7.73 -2.14 -10.22
CA MET A 320 -8.44 -1.93 -11.49
C MET A 320 -7.44 -1.76 -12.67
N PRO A 321 -7.54 -2.55 -13.75
CA PRO A 321 -6.62 -2.44 -14.89
C PRO A 321 -7.05 -1.34 -15.87
N PHE A 322 -8.32 -0.96 -15.83
CA PHE A 322 -8.90 0.17 -16.54
C PHE A 322 -9.30 1.24 -15.55
N VAL A 323 -8.85 2.48 -15.74
CA VAL A 323 -9.55 3.63 -15.18
C VAL A 323 -10.85 3.78 -15.98
N THR A 324 -11.99 3.64 -15.29
CA THR A 324 -13.30 3.64 -15.94
C THR A 324 -14.05 4.95 -15.64
N ALA A 325 -14.72 5.47 -16.66
CA ALA A 325 -15.43 6.75 -16.66
C ALA A 325 -16.82 6.56 -17.28
N ASN A 326 -17.86 6.70 -16.47
CA ASN A 326 -19.25 6.52 -16.86
C ASN A 326 -19.88 7.87 -17.22
N TYR A 327 -20.45 7.96 -18.42
CA TYR A 327 -21.08 9.14 -19.00
C TYR A 327 -22.59 8.92 -19.19
N SER A 328 -23.37 9.95 -18.88
CA SER A 328 -24.82 9.97 -19.03
C SER A 328 -25.28 11.16 -19.90
N GLY A 329 -24.60 11.41 -21.02
CA GLY A 329 -24.93 12.48 -21.96
C GLY A 329 -24.06 13.74 -21.88
N ALA A 330 -22.93 13.70 -21.16
CA ALA A 330 -21.87 14.70 -21.32
C ALA A 330 -20.98 14.36 -22.53
N THR A 331 -20.13 15.29 -22.97
CA THR A 331 -19.33 15.19 -24.20
C THR A 331 -17.88 14.83 -23.86
N PRO A 332 -17.41 13.58 -24.09
CA PRO A 332 -16.08 13.15 -23.66
C PRO A 332 -14.93 13.94 -24.29
N VAL A 333 -13.91 14.22 -23.46
CA VAL A 333 -12.64 14.81 -23.89
C VAL A 333 -11.49 14.01 -23.29
N ILE A 334 -10.59 13.53 -24.14
CA ILE A 334 -9.36 12.83 -23.76
C ILE A 334 -8.18 13.79 -23.95
N ARG A 335 -7.40 14.04 -22.89
CA ARG A 335 -6.22 14.92 -22.93
C ARG A 335 -4.98 14.22 -22.41
N THR A 336 -3.82 14.83 -22.63
CA THR A 336 -2.52 14.36 -22.11
C THR A 336 -1.56 15.54 -21.95
N GLY A 337 -0.71 15.49 -20.93
CA GLY A 337 0.45 16.38 -20.77
C GLY A 337 1.73 15.83 -21.43
N VAL A 338 1.72 14.55 -21.84
CA VAL A 338 2.84 13.88 -22.52
C VAL A 338 2.77 14.06 -24.05
N PHE A 339 1.59 14.39 -24.56
CA PHE A 339 1.25 14.49 -25.99
C PHE A 339 1.14 13.15 -26.73
N PHE A 340 0.13 13.08 -27.61
CA PHE A 340 -0.10 12.03 -28.59
C PHE A 340 0.91 12.15 -29.73
N ARG A 341 1.56 11.02 -30.06
CA ARG A 341 2.28 10.82 -31.32
C ARG A 341 1.35 10.27 -32.40
N THR A 342 0.53 9.27 -32.04
CA THR A 342 -0.52 8.71 -32.92
C THR A 342 -1.77 8.36 -32.15
N VAL A 343 -2.93 8.53 -32.77
CA VAL A 343 -4.21 8.00 -32.30
C VAL A 343 -4.80 7.10 -33.38
N THR A 344 -5.06 5.83 -33.05
CA THR A 344 -5.59 4.84 -33.99
C THR A 344 -6.96 4.35 -33.52
N ARG A 345 -8.01 4.56 -34.32
CA ARG A 345 -9.32 3.90 -34.11
C ARG A 345 -9.30 2.54 -34.81
N ALA A 346 -9.68 1.48 -34.11
CA ALA A 346 -9.84 0.16 -34.74
C ALA A 346 -10.95 0.19 -35.80
N THR A 347 -10.77 -0.60 -36.86
CA THR A 347 -11.81 -0.85 -37.88
C THR A 347 -12.73 -2.01 -37.51
N GLN A 348 -12.24 -2.93 -36.68
CA GLN A 348 -13.02 -4.00 -36.08
C GLN A 348 -13.03 -3.79 -34.56
N ASP A 349 -14.21 -3.72 -33.99
CA ASP A 349 -14.39 -3.57 -32.55
C ASP A 349 -14.12 -4.92 -31.84
N PRO A 350 -13.48 -4.92 -30.65
CA PRO A 350 -13.22 -6.13 -29.87
C PRO A 350 -14.50 -6.83 -29.37
N LYS A 351 -15.59 -6.09 -29.21
CA LYS A 351 -16.94 -6.58 -28.88
C LYS A 351 -18.00 -5.68 -29.53
N ALA A 352 -19.22 -6.18 -29.67
CA ALA A 352 -20.35 -5.38 -30.15
C ALA A 352 -20.54 -4.12 -29.29
N GLY A 353 -20.65 -2.95 -29.91
CA GLY A 353 -20.84 -1.68 -29.18
C GLY A 353 -19.62 -1.16 -28.41
N VAL A 354 -18.46 -1.83 -28.45
CA VAL A 354 -17.23 -1.42 -27.75
C VAL A 354 -16.21 -0.87 -28.74
N ALA A 355 -16.23 0.44 -28.98
CA ALA A 355 -15.25 1.09 -29.85
C ALA A 355 -13.84 1.07 -29.21
N LYS A 356 -12.80 0.76 -30.00
CA LYS A 356 -11.42 0.64 -29.54
C LYS A 356 -10.50 1.69 -30.16
N TYR A 357 -9.70 2.34 -29.31
CA TYR A 357 -8.66 3.29 -29.71
C TYR A 357 -7.31 2.91 -29.08
N THR A 358 -6.23 3.14 -29.82
CA THR A 358 -4.84 3.03 -29.34
C THR A 358 -4.17 4.38 -29.43
N PHE A 359 -3.73 4.90 -28.29
CA PHE A 359 -2.96 6.12 -28.15
C PHE A 359 -1.49 5.75 -27.95
N GLN A 360 -0.62 6.17 -28.85
CA GLN A 360 0.82 6.17 -28.61
C GLN A 360 1.24 7.57 -28.22
N LEU A 361 1.90 7.71 -27.07
CA LEU A 361 2.38 8.99 -26.55
C LEU A 361 3.82 9.25 -26.98
N GLU A 362 4.28 10.50 -26.83
CA GLU A 362 5.65 10.90 -27.24
C GLU A 362 6.77 10.27 -26.39
N ASP A 363 6.45 9.78 -25.19
CA ASP A 363 7.32 8.95 -24.35
C ASP A 363 7.41 7.47 -24.80
N GLY A 364 6.74 7.14 -25.91
CA GLY A 364 6.67 5.80 -26.50
C GLY A 364 5.69 4.86 -25.81
N LYS A 365 4.98 5.28 -24.76
CA LYS A 365 4.03 4.42 -24.04
C LYS A 365 2.72 4.28 -24.81
N ILE A 366 2.11 3.12 -24.67
CA ILE A 366 0.85 2.76 -25.33
C ILE A 366 -0.27 2.76 -24.29
N TRP A 367 -1.34 3.49 -24.59
CA TRP A 367 -2.57 3.49 -23.82
C TRP A 367 -3.73 3.05 -24.71
N ARG A 368 -4.57 2.15 -24.21
CA ARG A 368 -5.75 1.63 -24.89
C ARG A 368 -6.98 2.23 -24.27
N LEU A 369 -7.89 2.69 -25.12
CA LEU A 369 -9.19 3.19 -24.74
C LEU A 369 -10.26 2.29 -25.35
N TYR A 370 -11.20 1.87 -24.50
CA TYR A 370 -12.38 1.09 -24.89
C TYR A 370 -13.62 1.88 -24.49
N ALA A 371 -14.54 2.09 -25.43
CA ALA A 371 -15.76 2.86 -25.19
C ALA A 371 -16.98 1.99 -25.49
N TYR A 372 -17.63 1.50 -24.43
CA TYR A 372 -18.86 0.73 -24.52
C TYR A 372 -20.06 1.68 -24.50
N ALA A 373 -20.74 1.81 -25.65
CA ALA A 373 -21.98 2.58 -25.74
C ALA A 373 -23.15 1.76 -25.18
N THR A 374 -23.86 2.29 -24.18
CA THR A 374 -25.08 1.66 -23.65
C THR A 374 -26.33 2.08 -24.42
N THR A 375 -26.33 3.29 -24.97
CA THR A 375 -27.38 3.82 -25.86
C THR A 375 -26.77 4.82 -26.84
N GLY A 376 -27.45 5.09 -27.96
CA GLY A 376 -27.00 6.05 -28.95
C GLY A 376 -25.83 5.56 -29.81
N ASP A 377 -25.05 6.51 -30.33
CA ASP A 377 -23.90 6.23 -31.19
C ASP A 377 -22.68 5.74 -30.40
N GLN A 378 -21.81 4.96 -31.06
CA GLN A 378 -20.48 4.68 -30.54
C GLN A 378 -19.64 5.95 -30.39
N LEU A 379 -18.65 5.92 -29.48
CA LEU A 379 -17.70 7.01 -29.31
C LEU A 379 -16.91 7.26 -30.60
N ASP A 380 -17.00 8.48 -31.12
CA ASP A 380 -16.26 9.00 -32.26
C ASP A 380 -15.39 10.20 -31.83
N LEU A 381 -14.08 9.98 -31.73
CA LEU A 381 -13.11 10.98 -31.28
C LEU A 381 -12.45 11.71 -32.45
N GLN A 382 -12.65 13.02 -32.54
CA GLN A 382 -11.83 13.89 -33.37
C GLN A 382 -10.56 14.29 -32.61
N VAL A 383 -9.40 14.03 -33.22
CA VAL A 383 -8.11 14.50 -32.72
C VAL A 383 -7.98 15.98 -33.08
N VAL A 384 -7.96 16.85 -32.06
CA VAL A 384 -7.91 18.31 -32.22
C VAL A 384 -6.48 18.80 -32.35
N ASN A 385 -5.58 18.25 -31.54
CA ASN A 385 -4.14 18.53 -31.53
C ASN A 385 -3.39 17.45 -30.74
N ASN A 386 -2.07 17.57 -30.63
CA ASN A 386 -1.20 16.64 -29.90
C ASN A 386 -1.60 16.44 -28.42
N GLY A 387 -2.32 17.37 -27.79
CA GLY A 387 -2.73 17.26 -26.37
C GLY A 387 -4.21 16.90 -26.15
N MET A 388 -5.04 16.81 -27.20
CA MET A 388 -6.50 16.74 -27.04
C MET A 388 -7.22 16.01 -28.20
N ALA A 389 -8.08 15.06 -27.83
CA ALA A 389 -9.07 14.43 -28.69
C ALA A 389 -10.45 14.55 -28.02
N GLN A 390 -11.48 14.88 -28.80
CA GLN A 390 -12.81 15.22 -28.29
C GLN A 390 -13.89 14.44 -29.05
N SER A 391 -14.93 14.01 -28.34
CA SER A 391 -16.11 13.39 -28.93
C SER A 391 -16.88 14.38 -29.79
N THR A 392 -17.37 13.95 -30.95
CA THR A 392 -18.22 14.78 -31.82
C THR A 392 -19.63 14.99 -31.28
N LYS A 393 -20.04 14.20 -30.27
CA LYS A 393 -21.39 14.15 -29.70
C LYS A 393 -21.36 13.83 -28.19
N PRO A 394 -22.45 14.14 -27.45
CA PRO A 394 -22.74 13.52 -26.16
C PRO A 394 -22.61 11.99 -26.18
N PHE A 395 -22.08 11.41 -25.10
CA PHE A 395 -21.88 9.96 -24.99
C PHE A 395 -22.67 9.35 -23.82
N PHE A 396 -23.20 8.14 -24.03
CA PHE A 396 -23.95 7.37 -23.04
C PHE A 396 -23.33 5.97 -22.92
N GLY A 397 -22.65 5.72 -21.81
CA GLY A 397 -21.93 4.46 -21.58
C GLY A 397 -20.64 4.65 -20.78
N SER A 398 -19.71 3.71 -20.93
CA SER A 398 -18.43 3.73 -20.20
C SER A 398 -17.23 3.89 -21.14
N ILE A 399 -16.28 4.73 -20.73
CA ILE A 399 -14.94 4.84 -21.32
C ILE A 399 -13.94 4.24 -20.34
N GLN A 400 -13.12 3.32 -20.83
CA GLN A 400 -12.12 2.58 -20.06
C GLN A 400 -10.75 2.84 -20.64
N LEU A 401 -9.77 3.18 -19.79
CA LEU A 401 -8.41 3.50 -20.22
C LEU A 401 -7.38 2.68 -19.45
N ALA A 402 -6.51 1.97 -20.18
CA ALA A 402 -5.46 1.12 -19.62
C ALA A 402 -4.10 1.37 -20.28
N LYS A 403 -3.02 1.30 -19.51
CA LYS A 403 -1.65 1.27 -20.05
C LYS A 403 -1.35 -0.15 -20.55
N ASP A 404 -0.86 -0.26 -21.77
CA ASP A 404 -0.37 -1.53 -22.30
C ASP A 404 1.16 -1.62 -22.14
N PRO A 405 1.69 -2.61 -21.39
CA PRO A 405 3.12 -2.88 -21.33
C PRO A 405 3.72 -3.43 -22.64
N GLY A 406 2.89 -3.67 -23.66
CA GLY A 406 3.27 -4.12 -25.00
C GLY A 406 2.78 -5.52 -25.37
N ASN A 407 2.11 -6.21 -24.44
CA ASN A 407 1.58 -7.56 -24.62
C ASN A 407 0.16 -7.77 -24.02
N GLY A 408 -0.48 -6.71 -23.52
CA GLY A 408 -1.77 -6.80 -22.82
C GLY A 408 -2.99 -6.81 -23.74
N GLU A 409 -2.86 -6.39 -25.00
CA GLU A 409 -3.94 -6.18 -25.97
C GLU A 409 -5.05 -7.24 -25.93
N ALA A 410 -4.71 -8.52 -26.13
CA ALA A 410 -5.70 -9.59 -26.23
C ALA A 410 -6.48 -9.80 -24.93
N VAL A 411 -5.83 -9.62 -23.77
CA VAL A 411 -6.50 -9.72 -22.46
C VAL A 411 -7.38 -8.50 -22.22
N PHE A 412 -6.92 -7.31 -22.60
CA PHE A 412 -7.72 -6.10 -22.49
C PHE A 412 -8.94 -6.12 -23.42
N ASP A 413 -8.82 -6.63 -24.65
CA ASP A 413 -9.96 -6.82 -25.56
C ASP A 413 -11.01 -7.78 -24.97
N LEU A 414 -10.58 -8.87 -24.32
CA LEU A 414 -11.45 -9.81 -23.61
C LEU A 414 -12.13 -9.17 -22.38
N ALA A 415 -11.45 -8.26 -21.67
CA ALA A 415 -11.98 -7.58 -20.50
C ALA A 415 -12.73 -6.26 -20.80
N ALA A 416 -12.58 -5.72 -22.00
CA ALA A 416 -13.13 -4.43 -22.40
C ALA A 416 -14.66 -4.34 -22.25
N GLY A 417 -15.11 -3.20 -21.75
CA GLY A 417 -16.50 -2.90 -21.43
C GLY A 417 -16.90 -3.28 -20.00
N VAL A 418 -16.08 -3.99 -19.23
CA VAL A 418 -16.40 -4.48 -17.87
C VAL A 418 -15.46 -3.89 -16.81
N TYR A 419 -16.01 -3.48 -15.68
CA TYR A 419 -15.26 -2.86 -14.58
C TYR A 419 -15.74 -3.33 -13.21
N PRO A 420 -14.86 -3.31 -12.18
CA PRO A 420 -15.23 -3.62 -10.81
C PRO A 420 -15.95 -2.42 -10.16
N THR A 421 -16.85 -2.67 -9.21
CA THR A 421 -17.57 -1.61 -8.45
C THR A 421 -17.38 -1.69 -6.94
N THR A 422 -17.18 -2.90 -6.40
CA THR A 422 -16.79 -3.13 -5.00
C THR A 422 -16.29 -4.57 -4.84
N VAL A 423 -15.89 -4.96 -3.62
CA VAL A 423 -15.47 -6.32 -3.27
C VAL A 423 -16.32 -6.84 -2.12
N THR A 424 -16.78 -8.08 -2.24
CA THR A 424 -17.26 -8.89 -1.11
C THR A 424 -16.11 -9.75 -0.62
N LEU A 425 -15.68 -9.50 0.62
CA LEU A 425 -14.72 -10.34 1.34
C LEU A 425 -15.46 -11.49 2.03
N SER A 426 -14.92 -12.70 1.92
CA SER A 426 -15.38 -13.89 2.64
C SER A 426 -14.19 -14.80 2.97
N GLY A 427 -14.32 -15.70 3.93
CA GLY A 427 -13.25 -16.64 4.26
C GLY A 427 -13.58 -17.61 5.36
N SER A 428 -12.75 -18.64 5.50
CA SER A 428 -12.96 -19.78 6.41
C SER A 428 -11.64 -20.33 6.91
N VAL A 429 -11.67 -21.05 8.04
CA VAL A 429 -10.53 -21.81 8.57
C VAL A 429 -10.91 -23.29 8.67
N ASN A 430 -10.00 -24.17 8.24
CA ASN A 430 -10.10 -25.60 8.42
C ASN A 430 -8.77 -26.12 8.98
N GLY A 431 -8.75 -26.50 10.26
CA GLY A 431 -7.52 -26.84 10.97
C GLY A 431 -6.57 -25.65 11.02
N ASN A 432 -5.35 -25.83 10.51
CA ASN A 432 -4.35 -24.76 10.40
C ASN A 432 -4.41 -24.00 9.06
N THR A 433 -5.30 -24.35 8.14
CA THR A 433 -5.39 -23.70 6.82
C THR A 433 -6.52 -22.67 6.80
N GLY A 434 -6.16 -21.42 6.56
CA GLY A 434 -7.09 -20.33 6.28
C GLY A 434 -7.30 -20.15 4.78
N THR A 435 -8.49 -19.71 4.40
CA THR A 435 -8.79 -19.24 3.05
C THR A 435 -9.54 -17.93 3.11
N TYR A 436 -9.22 -16.98 2.24
CA TYR A 436 -9.99 -15.76 2.05
C TYR A 436 -10.21 -15.49 0.57
N SER A 437 -11.35 -14.90 0.22
CA SER A 437 -11.71 -14.62 -1.16
C SER A 437 -12.15 -13.17 -1.34
N LEU A 438 -11.62 -12.54 -2.38
CA LEU A 438 -12.05 -11.23 -2.86
C LEU A 438 -12.94 -11.47 -4.07
N LYS A 439 -14.25 -11.39 -3.88
CA LYS A 439 -15.24 -11.52 -4.96
C LYS A 439 -15.61 -10.13 -5.45
N PHE A 440 -15.31 -9.83 -6.71
CA PHE A 440 -15.54 -8.52 -7.29
C PHE A 440 -16.98 -8.40 -7.78
N ALA A 441 -17.70 -7.38 -7.29
CA ALA A 441 -18.91 -6.92 -7.97
C ALA A 441 -18.47 -6.19 -9.25
N LYS A 442 -19.20 -6.40 -10.36
CA LYS A 442 -18.85 -5.84 -11.67
C LYS A 442 -20.07 -5.32 -12.42
N GLU A 443 -19.84 -4.34 -13.27
CA GLU A 443 -20.84 -3.74 -14.16
C GLU A 443 -20.29 -3.63 -15.60
N GLY A 444 -21.16 -3.25 -16.54
CA GLY A 444 -20.81 -2.95 -17.92
C GLY A 444 -21.30 -3.99 -18.95
N HIS A 445 -20.45 -4.29 -19.94
CA HIS A 445 -20.77 -5.16 -21.07
C HIS A 445 -20.98 -6.62 -20.64
N GLN A 446 -22.07 -7.25 -21.07
CA GLN A 446 -22.47 -8.57 -20.55
C GLN A 446 -21.48 -9.70 -20.90
N ASP A 447 -20.91 -9.69 -22.11
CA ASP A 447 -19.97 -10.73 -22.56
C ASP A 447 -18.50 -10.51 -22.11
N GLY A 448 -18.23 -9.57 -21.19
CA GLY A 448 -16.87 -9.27 -20.72
C GLY A 448 -16.47 -10.05 -19.47
N LYS A 449 -15.21 -10.49 -19.43
CA LYS A 449 -14.58 -11.04 -18.21
C LYS A 449 -13.97 -9.92 -17.38
N LEU A 450 -14.06 -9.99 -16.06
CA LEU A 450 -13.31 -9.03 -15.23
C LEU A 450 -11.83 -9.37 -15.29
N ALA A 451 -11.00 -8.34 -15.46
CA ALA A 451 -9.56 -8.41 -15.22
C ALA A 451 -9.22 -7.50 -14.04
N MET A 452 -8.27 -7.92 -13.20
CA MET A 452 -7.78 -7.17 -12.02
C MET A 452 -6.27 -7.42 -11.84
N TYR A 453 -5.50 -6.40 -11.46
CA TYR A 453 -4.08 -6.53 -11.10
C TYR A 453 -3.93 -7.00 -9.65
N ALA A 454 -3.32 -8.16 -9.46
CA ALA A 454 -3.00 -8.72 -8.15
C ALA A 454 -1.57 -8.35 -7.72
N LEU A 455 -1.40 -7.95 -6.45
CA LEU A 455 -0.08 -7.70 -5.87
C LEU A 455 0.70 -9.01 -5.64
N PRO A 456 2.04 -8.98 -5.54
CA PRO A 456 2.88 -10.18 -5.39
C PRO A 456 2.43 -11.13 -4.27
N HIS A 457 2.02 -10.60 -3.12
CA HIS A 457 1.55 -11.44 -2.00
C HIS A 457 0.25 -12.22 -2.30
N HIS A 458 -0.65 -11.71 -3.14
CA HIS A 458 -1.83 -12.43 -3.61
C HIS A 458 -1.42 -13.58 -4.54
N VAL A 459 -0.55 -13.30 -5.50
CA VAL A 459 -0.05 -14.30 -6.46
C VAL A 459 0.68 -15.44 -5.74
N ALA A 460 1.35 -15.13 -4.63
CA ALA A 460 2.03 -16.10 -3.77
C ALA A 460 1.09 -16.97 -2.91
N SER A 461 -0.18 -16.59 -2.72
CA SER A 461 -1.17 -17.33 -1.93
C SER A 461 -2.37 -17.86 -2.72
N PHE A 462 -2.50 -17.56 -4.01
CA PHE A 462 -3.61 -18.05 -4.84
C PHE A 462 -3.80 -19.57 -4.80
N ASP A 463 -5.06 -19.98 -4.70
CA ASP A 463 -5.49 -21.36 -4.95
C ASP A 463 -5.24 -21.77 -6.42
N ALA A 464 -5.38 -23.07 -6.70
CA ALA A 464 -5.17 -23.59 -8.06
C ALA A 464 -6.08 -22.95 -9.12
N THR A 465 -7.33 -22.62 -8.75
CA THR A 465 -8.32 -22.00 -9.64
C THR A 465 -7.92 -20.58 -10.02
N THR A 466 -7.61 -19.75 -9.02
CA THR A 466 -7.21 -18.35 -9.22
C THR A 466 -5.87 -18.26 -9.95
N LYS A 467 -4.93 -19.15 -9.61
CA LYS A 467 -3.62 -19.23 -10.26
C LYS A 467 -3.73 -19.59 -11.75
N ALA A 468 -4.71 -20.38 -12.16
CA ALA A 468 -4.97 -20.69 -13.57
C ALA A 468 -5.54 -19.50 -14.37
N ALA A 469 -6.07 -18.46 -13.71
CA ALA A 469 -6.57 -17.24 -14.34
C ALA A 469 -5.50 -16.14 -14.52
N VAL A 470 -4.29 -16.33 -13.99
CA VAL A 470 -3.15 -15.40 -14.09
C VAL A 470 -2.72 -15.23 -15.55
N GLN A 471 -2.50 -13.97 -15.95
CA GLN A 471 -2.03 -13.57 -17.28
C GLN A 471 -0.61 -12.99 -17.18
N GLN A 472 0.21 -13.18 -18.22
CA GLN A 472 1.59 -12.66 -18.27
C GLN A 472 1.65 -11.17 -18.64
N VAL A 473 0.75 -10.36 -18.07
CA VAL A 473 0.65 -8.91 -18.26
C VAL A 473 0.96 -8.26 -16.91
N LEU A 474 2.06 -7.51 -16.86
CA LEU A 474 2.60 -6.93 -15.63
C LEU A 474 2.65 -5.40 -15.74
N LEU A 475 2.35 -4.70 -14.65
CA LEU A 475 2.61 -3.26 -14.52
C LEU A 475 3.27 -2.96 -13.17
N GLN A 476 4.26 -2.07 -13.18
CA GLN A 476 4.93 -1.60 -11.96
C GLN A 476 3.91 -0.90 -11.06
N THR A 477 3.82 -1.31 -9.80
CA THR A 477 3.10 -0.54 -8.77
C THR A 477 4.07 0.42 -8.08
N PRO A 478 3.59 1.50 -7.42
CA PRO A 478 4.48 2.47 -6.80
C PRO A 478 5.47 1.85 -5.79
N THR A 479 5.00 1.07 -4.80
CA THR A 479 5.83 0.56 -3.68
C THR A 479 5.70 -0.94 -3.38
N LYS A 480 4.98 -1.73 -4.20
CA LYS A 480 4.72 -3.17 -3.94
C LYS A 480 5.07 -4.07 -5.13
N GLY A 481 6.17 -3.78 -5.82
CA GLY A 481 6.65 -4.56 -6.97
C GLY A 481 5.72 -4.49 -8.19
N ASN A 482 5.70 -5.54 -9.01
CA ASN A 482 4.81 -5.64 -10.18
C ASN A 482 3.43 -6.19 -9.79
N GLY A 483 2.37 -5.50 -10.21
CA GLY A 483 1.02 -6.03 -10.23
C GLY A 483 0.88 -7.00 -11.41
N THR A 484 0.25 -8.15 -11.18
CA THR A 484 0.06 -9.22 -12.17
C THR A 484 -1.41 -9.31 -12.56
N LEU A 485 -1.73 -9.24 -13.85
CA LEU A 485 -3.12 -9.26 -14.30
C LEU A 485 -3.74 -10.66 -14.13
N VAL A 486 -4.97 -10.71 -13.59
CA VAL A 486 -5.74 -11.94 -13.36
C VAL A 486 -7.13 -11.77 -13.99
N LEU A 487 -7.55 -12.74 -14.81
CA LEU A 487 -8.81 -12.69 -15.56
C LEU A 487 -9.90 -13.50 -14.85
N ALA A 488 -10.38 -13.02 -13.70
CA ALA A 488 -11.38 -13.69 -12.87
C ALA A 488 -12.29 -12.69 -12.12
N ASP A 489 -13.54 -13.08 -11.90
CA ASP A 489 -14.52 -12.33 -11.10
C ASP A 489 -14.36 -12.55 -9.58
N GLN A 490 -13.54 -13.53 -9.17
CA GLN A 490 -13.19 -13.82 -7.79
C GLN A 490 -11.76 -14.31 -7.72
N TRP A 491 -11.05 -13.90 -6.67
CA TRP A 491 -9.79 -14.51 -6.26
C TRP A 491 -9.99 -15.27 -4.95
N THR A 492 -9.33 -16.41 -4.80
CA THR A 492 -9.24 -17.16 -3.54
C THR A 492 -7.77 -17.38 -3.20
N MET A 493 -7.42 -16.96 -1.98
CA MET A 493 -6.08 -17.05 -1.41
C MET A 493 -6.10 -18.04 -0.24
N VAL A 494 -4.97 -18.73 -0.04
CA VAL A 494 -4.80 -19.81 0.93
C VAL A 494 -3.60 -19.49 1.82
N GLU A 495 -3.83 -19.50 3.14
CA GLU A 495 -2.81 -19.36 4.18
C GLU A 495 -2.67 -20.72 4.91
N PRO A 496 -1.72 -21.58 4.51
CA PRO A 496 -1.68 -22.98 4.96
C PRO A 496 -1.18 -23.18 6.40
N ASN A 497 -0.59 -22.15 7.01
CA ASN A 497 0.13 -22.22 8.28
C ASN A 497 -0.39 -21.14 9.26
N LEU A 498 -1.69 -21.14 9.55
CA LEU A 498 -2.24 -20.25 10.58
C LEU A 498 -1.66 -20.60 11.96
N PRO A 499 -1.33 -19.60 12.80
CA PRO A 499 -0.69 -19.81 14.09
C PRO A 499 -1.71 -20.20 15.18
N ILE A 500 -2.55 -21.20 14.92
CA ILE A 500 -3.69 -21.58 15.78
C ILE A 500 -3.27 -21.85 17.23
N SER A 501 -2.10 -22.48 17.45
CA SER A 501 -1.59 -22.81 18.79
C SER A 501 -0.94 -21.64 19.56
N MET A 502 -0.73 -20.48 18.94
CA MET A 502 -0.04 -19.34 19.56
C MET A 502 -0.92 -18.68 20.63
N GLY A 503 -0.55 -18.81 21.91
CA GLY A 503 -1.13 -18.05 23.01
C GLY A 503 -0.18 -16.94 23.51
N PHE A 504 -0.29 -16.57 24.78
CA PHE A 504 0.54 -15.53 25.40
C PHE A 504 1.99 -15.93 25.70
N ALA A 505 2.26 -17.22 25.94
CA ALA A 505 3.61 -17.72 26.17
C ALA A 505 4.49 -17.52 24.92
N PRO A 506 5.83 -17.40 25.08
CA PRO A 506 6.76 -17.38 23.94
C PRO A 506 6.45 -18.51 22.95
N TRP A 507 6.55 -18.25 21.65
CA TRP A 507 6.07 -19.16 20.62
C TRP A 507 6.96 -19.08 19.38
N SER A 508 7.10 -20.19 18.66
CA SER A 508 7.75 -20.20 17.34
C SER A 508 6.98 -21.05 16.33
N PRO A 509 7.08 -20.75 15.01
CA PRO A 509 6.41 -21.54 13.97
C PRO A 509 6.78 -23.02 13.97
N GLU A 510 8.01 -23.35 14.38
CA GLU A 510 8.56 -24.71 14.35
C GLU A 510 8.25 -25.51 15.61
N LYS A 511 8.33 -24.89 16.80
CA LYS A 511 8.18 -25.58 18.09
C LYS A 511 6.78 -25.43 18.70
N GLY A 512 5.98 -24.47 18.24
CA GLY A 512 4.73 -24.08 18.89
C GLY A 512 4.99 -23.28 20.19
N PRO A 513 4.09 -23.36 21.19
CA PRO A 513 4.25 -22.72 22.49
C PRO A 513 5.44 -23.23 23.29
N LEU A 514 6.16 -22.32 23.95
CA LEU A 514 7.33 -22.56 24.77
C LEU A 514 7.03 -22.14 26.22
N THR A 515 6.44 -23.05 26.99
CA THR A 515 5.97 -22.82 28.36
C THR A 515 6.90 -23.37 29.44
N THR A 516 8.02 -23.99 29.06
CA THR A 516 8.96 -24.62 30.00
C THR A 516 10.31 -23.94 29.93
N ILE A 517 10.81 -23.53 31.11
CA ILE A 517 12.14 -22.98 31.37
C ILE A 517 12.71 -23.62 32.65
N SER A 518 14.02 -23.59 32.89
CA SER A 518 14.62 -24.23 34.07
C SER A 518 14.26 -23.54 35.38
N GLU A 519 14.41 -24.27 36.49
CA GLU A 519 14.25 -23.72 37.84
C GLU A 519 15.27 -22.60 38.16
N GLN A 520 16.43 -22.59 37.50
CA GLN A 520 17.41 -21.50 37.64
C GLN A 520 16.89 -20.22 36.97
N ALA A 521 16.41 -20.32 35.72
CA ALA A 521 15.78 -19.21 35.02
C ALA A 521 14.55 -18.69 35.79
N LYS A 522 13.66 -19.59 36.26
CA LYS A 522 12.50 -19.22 37.10
C LYS A 522 12.90 -18.48 38.37
N THR A 523 13.98 -18.89 39.04
CA THR A 523 14.44 -18.25 40.28
C THR A 523 14.95 -16.82 40.03
N ILE A 524 15.73 -16.63 38.96
CA ILE A 524 16.18 -15.30 38.52
C ILE A 524 14.97 -14.41 38.18
N ILE A 525 14.10 -14.92 37.30
CA ILE A 525 12.95 -14.18 36.78
C ILE A 525 11.98 -13.81 37.91
N ARG A 526 11.71 -14.72 38.87
CA ARG A 526 10.85 -14.45 40.04
C ARG A 526 11.37 -13.27 40.88
N GLY A 527 12.68 -13.18 41.10
CA GLY A 527 13.29 -12.09 41.89
C GLY A 527 13.09 -10.70 41.27
N ILE A 528 13.14 -10.63 39.93
CA ILE A 528 12.88 -9.41 39.15
C ILE A 528 11.37 -9.13 39.07
N ALA A 529 10.57 -10.16 38.79
CA ALA A 529 9.13 -10.11 38.70
C ALA A 529 8.47 -9.50 39.94
N THR A 530 8.90 -9.91 41.15
CA THR A 530 8.41 -9.34 42.41
C THR A 530 8.62 -7.83 42.50
N GLN A 531 9.72 -7.30 41.94
CA GLN A 531 9.94 -5.85 41.87
C GLN A 531 9.03 -5.21 40.81
N GLU A 532 8.95 -5.79 39.61
CA GLU A 532 8.17 -5.21 38.50
C GLU A 532 6.66 -5.18 38.77
N VAL A 533 6.07 -6.22 39.37
CA VAL A 533 4.64 -6.19 39.74
C VAL A 533 4.34 -5.26 40.91
N SER A 534 5.35 -4.91 41.71
CA SER A 534 5.18 -4.02 42.86
C SER A 534 5.13 -2.53 42.47
N GLN A 535 5.46 -2.21 41.22
CA GLN A 535 5.36 -0.86 40.67
C GLN A 535 3.92 -0.30 40.70
N ASP A 536 3.81 1.03 40.62
CA ASP A 536 2.52 1.71 40.50
C ASP A 536 1.99 1.63 39.05
N MET A 537 1.23 0.56 38.78
CA MET A 537 0.54 0.34 37.50
C MET A 537 -0.50 1.42 37.21
N SER A 538 -1.11 2.00 38.24
CA SER A 538 -2.14 3.03 38.10
C SER A 538 -1.52 4.36 37.68
N ALA A 539 -0.41 4.78 38.27
CA ALA A 539 0.31 6.00 37.88
C ALA A 539 0.98 5.87 36.50
N GLN A 540 1.67 4.75 36.22
CA GLN A 540 2.34 4.55 34.91
C GLN A 540 1.38 4.48 33.72
N SER A 541 0.10 4.16 33.96
CA SER A 541 -0.95 4.14 32.93
C SER A 541 -1.85 5.39 32.93
N ASP A 542 -1.60 6.41 33.78
CA ASP A 542 -2.38 7.64 33.80
C ASP A 542 -1.76 8.72 32.89
N LEU A 543 -1.60 8.40 31.61
CA LEU A 543 -0.96 9.29 30.63
C LEU A 543 -2.01 10.01 29.78
N ASP A 544 -1.60 11.10 29.15
CA ASP A 544 -2.44 11.95 28.29
C ASP A 544 -2.52 11.43 26.84
N SER A 545 -2.33 10.13 26.66
CA SER A 545 -2.32 9.45 25.37
C SER A 545 -2.86 8.03 25.52
N MET A 546 -3.75 7.62 24.60
CA MET A 546 -4.21 6.23 24.51
C MET A 546 -3.06 5.28 24.13
N TYR A 547 -2.09 5.74 23.34
CA TYR A 547 -0.90 4.99 22.94
C TYR A 547 -0.04 4.62 24.16
N PHE A 548 0.59 5.60 24.81
CA PHE A 548 1.52 5.33 25.92
C PHE A 548 0.83 4.65 27.11
N SER A 549 -0.42 5.04 27.43
CA SER A 549 -1.19 4.34 28.48
C SER A 549 -1.45 2.88 28.11
N GLY A 550 -1.71 2.60 26.83
CA GLY A 550 -1.86 1.24 26.30
C GLY A 550 -0.59 0.42 26.48
N LYS A 551 0.58 0.98 26.12
CA LYS A 551 1.88 0.31 26.32
C LYS A 551 2.10 -0.09 27.78
N ALA A 552 1.83 0.83 28.72
CA ALA A 552 1.92 0.55 30.15
C ALA A 552 0.98 -0.59 30.58
N LEU A 553 -0.29 -0.57 30.16
CA LEU A 553 -1.25 -1.63 30.48
C LEU A 553 -0.82 -2.99 29.91
N ALA A 554 -0.39 -3.02 28.64
CA ALA A 554 0.04 -4.24 27.97
C ALA A 554 1.32 -4.84 28.59
N LYS A 555 2.30 -4.00 28.93
CA LYS A 555 3.50 -4.39 29.72
C LYS A 555 3.11 -5.16 30.97
N PHE A 556 2.28 -4.57 31.82
CA PHE A 556 1.90 -5.19 33.09
C PHE A 556 1.02 -6.44 32.88
N ALA A 557 0.20 -6.47 31.83
CA ALA A 557 -0.60 -7.65 31.50
C ALA A 557 0.28 -8.83 31.06
N ILE A 558 1.20 -8.63 30.12
CA ILE A 558 2.14 -9.66 29.65
C ILE A 558 3.12 -10.09 30.76
N LEU A 559 3.56 -9.16 31.60
CA LEU A 559 4.32 -9.44 32.83
C LEU A 559 3.60 -10.47 33.72
N ILE A 560 2.33 -10.20 34.09
CA ILE A 560 1.57 -11.07 35.00
C ILE A 560 1.26 -12.43 34.33
N VAL A 561 1.00 -12.45 33.02
CA VAL A 561 0.83 -13.72 32.30
C VAL A 561 2.13 -14.54 32.27
N ALA A 562 3.29 -13.93 32.04
CA ALA A 562 4.58 -14.64 32.09
C ALA A 562 4.84 -15.28 33.47
N ILE A 563 4.52 -14.54 34.54
CA ILE A 563 4.62 -15.02 35.93
C ILE A 563 3.71 -16.23 36.18
N ASN A 564 2.46 -16.17 35.71
CA ASN A 564 1.48 -17.24 35.90
C ASN A 564 1.78 -18.49 35.05
N ASP A 565 1.97 -18.30 33.74
CA ASP A 565 1.93 -19.38 32.74
C ASP A 565 3.30 -20.03 32.47
N VAL A 566 4.41 -19.35 32.76
CA VAL A 566 5.77 -19.83 32.42
C VAL A 566 6.67 -19.92 33.66
N VAL A 567 6.67 -18.89 34.53
CA VAL A 567 7.41 -18.94 35.80
C VAL A 567 6.71 -19.86 36.83
N GLY A 568 5.39 -20.00 36.71
CA GLY A 568 4.58 -20.88 37.56
C GLY A 568 4.28 -20.31 38.95
N ASP A 569 4.29 -18.98 39.11
CA ASP A 569 4.01 -18.31 40.40
C ASP A 569 2.62 -17.67 40.40
N ALA A 570 1.59 -18.52 40.44
CA ALA A 570 0.19 -18.10 40.48
C ALA A 570 -0.12 -17.22 41.71
N GLY A 571 0.60 -17.39 42.83
CA GLY A 571 0.43 -16.59 44.04
C GLY A 571 0.87 -15.14 43.86
N LEU A 572 2.03 -14.91 43.23
CA LEU A 572 2.50 -13.56 42.88
C LEU A 572 1.62 -12.92 41.80
N ALA A 573 1.26 -13.68 40.76
CA ALA A 573 0.38 -13.19 39.69
C ALA A 573 -0.99 -12.73 40.22
N GLN A 574 -1.58 -13.48 41.15
CA GLN A 574 -2.87 -13.13 41.78
C GLN A 574 -2.79 -11.92 42.69
N SER A 575 -1.68 -11.71 43.42
CA SER A 575 -1.49 -10.49 44.20
C SER A 575 -1.32 -9.24 43.32
N ALA A 576 -0.79 -9.40 42.10
CA ALA A 576 -0.57 -8.30 41.16
C ALA A 576 -1.84 -7.91 40.35
N LEU A 577 -2.63 -8.90 39.92
CA LEU A 577 -3.76 -8.73 39.01
C LEU A 577 -4.81 -7.67 39.42
N PRO A 578 -5.16 -7.47 40.72
CA PRO A 578 -6.08 -6.42 41.13
C PRO A 578 -5.59 -5.00 40.77
N ARG A 579 -4.29 -4.72 40.86
CA ARG A 579 -3.71 -3.41 40.51
C ARG A 579 -3.85 -3.12 39.02
N LEU A 580 -3.61 -4.13 38.17
CA LEU A 580 -3.82 -4.01 36.72
C LEU A 580 -5.30 -3.79 36.36
N LYS A 581 -6.22 -4.48 37.06
CA LYS A 581 -7.67 -4.29 36.87
C LYS A 581 -8.12 -2.88 37.28
N GLU A 582 -7.57 -2.32 38.35
CA GLU A 582 -7.82 -0.94 38.77
C GLU A 582 -7.32 0.07 37.72
N ALA A 583 -6.07 -0.09 37.26
CA ALA A 583 -5.48 0.72 36.20
C ALA A 583 -6.32 0.68 34.90
N PHE A 584 -6.76 -0.52 34.48
CA PHE A 584 -7.62 -0.69 33.30
C PHE A 584 -9.03 -0.10 33.52
N ALA A 585 -9.58 -0.16 34.72
CA ALA A 585 -10.92 0.35 35.03
C ALA A 585 -11.05 1.85 34.78
N ARG A 586 -9.95 2.63 34.84
CA ARG A 586 -9.91 4.03 34.38
C ARG A 586 -10.42 4.15 32.94
N PHE A 587 -9.95 3.29 32.04
CA PHE A 587 -10.27 3.29 30.61
C PHE A 587 -11.64 2.69 30.34
N ALA A 588 -11.97 1.55 30.95
CA ALA A 588 -13.28 0.92 30.81
C ALA A 588 -14.45 1.80 31.31
N THR A 589 -14.21 2.61 32.35
CA THR A 589 -15.18 3.61 32.84
C THR A 589 -15.04 4.98 32.19
N ASN A 590 -14.13 5.12 31.21
CA ASN A 590 -13.88 6.30 30.38
C ASN A 590 -13.49 7.57 31.16
N LYS A 591 -12.57 7.42 32.12
CA LYS A 591 -12.10 8.46 33.07
C LYS A 591 -10.62 8.85 32.91
N GLN A 592 -9.96 8.37 31.87
CA GLN A 592 -8.60 8.81 31.52
C GLN A 592 -8.56 10.29 31.12
N LYS A 593 -7.38 10.91 31.16
CA LYS A 593 -7.17 12.36 30.96
C LYS A 593 -7.88 12.93 29.73
N PHE A 594 -7.88 12.20 28.63
CA PHE A 594 -8.73 12.46 27.46
C PHE A 594 -9.72 11.29 27.28
N PRO A 595 -10.95 11.41 27.80
CA PRO A 595 -12.00 10.40 27.58
C PRO A 595 -12.22 10.12 26.09
N LEU A 596 -12.56 8.89 25.76
CA LEU A 596 -12.99 8.50 24.42
C LEU A 596 -14.40 9.04 24.14
N LEU A 597 -14.62 9.38 22.88
CA LEU A 597 -15.87 9.89 22.34
C LEU A 597 -16.31 8.97 21.19
N TYR A 598 -17.61 8.70 21.08
CA TYR A 598 -18.16 8.13 19.85
C TYR A 598 -18.52 9.27 18.90
N GLU A 599 -17.73 9.41 17.85
CA GLU A 599 -17.87 10.45 16.84
C GLU A 599 -18.72 9.89 15.69
N SER A 600 -19.92 10.44 15.49
CA SER A 600 -20.94 9.88 14.57
C SER A 600 -20.97 10.52 13.18
N ALA A 601 -20.18 11.57 12.89
CA ALA A 601 -20.04 12.12 11.55
C ALA A 601 -19.28 11.15 10.63
N TRP A 602 -18.19 10.56 11.12
CA TRP A 602 -17.47 9.46 10.47
C TRP A 602 -17.86 8.09 11.04
N GLY A 603 -18.30 7.99 12.29
CA GLY A 603 -18.71 6.74 12.93
C GLY A 603 -17.51 5.98 13.48
N GLY A 604 -17.11 6.29 14.71
CA GLY A 604 -16.00 5.62 15.38
C GLY A 604 -15.70 6.13 16.78
N VAL A 605 -14.77 5.46 17.46
CA VAL A 605 -14.32 5.82 18.80
C VAL A 605 -12.99 6.56 18.70
N VAL A 606 -12.94 7.79 19.21
CA VAL A 606 -11.79 8.70 19.12
C VAL A 606 -11.44 9.32 20.48
N SER A 607 -10.17 9.63 20.70
CA SER A 607 -9.68 10.43 21.82
C SER A 607 -10.27 11.84 21.79
N SER A 608 -10.62 12.38 22.95
CA SER A 608 -11.06 13.78 23.09
C SER A 608 -9.92 14.82 22.96
N ALA A 609 -8.67 14.37 22.86
CA ALA A 609 -7.47 15.21 22.93
C ALA A 609 -7.52 16.45 22.02
N THR A 610 -7.82 16.33 20.72
CA THR A 610 -7.91 17.51 19.85
C THR A 610 -9.07 18.44 20.20
N TYR A 611 -10.21 17.91 20.65
CA TYR A 611 -11.36 18.74 21.04
C TYR A 611 -11.11 19.55 22.31
N VAL A 612 -10.16 19.12 23.16
CA VAL A 612 -9.74 19.85 24.37
C VAL A 612 -8.57 20.79 24.09
N THR A 613 -7.60 20.36 23.28
CA THR A 613 -6.33 21.09 23.07
C THR A 613 -6.30 21.98 21.83
N GLY A 614 -7.17 21.74 20.85
CA GLY A 614 -7.12 22.37 19.52
C GLY A 614 -6.02 21.85 18.60
N ASN A 615 -5.18 20.91 19.04
CA ASN A 615 -4.07 20.34 18.26
C ASN A 615 -4.53 19.07 17.51
N ASP A 616 -4.46 19.08 16.19
CA ASP A 616 -4.85 17.95 15.32
C ASP A 616 -3.87 16.77 15.36
N GLY A 617 -2.64 17.00 15.82
CA GLY A 617 -1.67 15.93 16.12
C GLY A 617 -1.81 15.34 17.53
N ALA A 618 -2.65 15.88 18.41
CA ALA A 618 -2.75 15.41 19.80
C ALA A 618 -3.10 13.91 19.87
N ASP A 619 -2.45 13.19 20.80
CA ASP A 619 -2.49 11.71 20.87
C ASP A 619 -2.22 11.08 19.50
N PHE A 620 -1.11 11.46 18.85
CA PHE A 620 -0.66 11.05 17.51
C PHE A 620 -1.68 11.28 16.36
N GLY A 621 -2.67 12.14 16.59
CA GLY A 621 -3.77 12.39 15.66
C GLY A 621 -4.87 11.33 15.74
N ASN A 622 -5.00 10.65 16.88
CA ASN A 622 -6.08 9.70 17.14
C ASN A 622 -7.47 10.33 16.93
N THR A 623 -7.69 11.59 17.30
CA THR A 623 -8.96 12.28 16.98
C THR A 623 -9.25 12.35 15.47
N TYR A 624 -8.23 12.28 14.62
CA TYR A 624 -8.30 12.29 13.16
C TYR A 624 -8.21 10.87 12.55
N TYR A 625 -8.43 9.83 13.35
CA TYR A 625 -8.36 8.42 12.95
C TYR A 625 -6.96 7.94 12.50
N ASN A 626 -5.88 8.62 12.91
CA ASN A 626 -4.56 7.99 12.85
C ASN A 626 -4.49 6.84 13.87
N ASP A 627 -3.77 5.78 13.51
CA ASP A 627 -3.09 4.89 14.46
C ASP A 627 -3.99 4.14 15.47
N HIS A 628 -5.31 4.10 15.24
CA HIS A 628 -6.28 3.42 16.12
C HIS A 628 -5.93 1.96 16.38
N HIS A 629 -5.44 1.22 15.37
CA HIS A 629 -5.02 -0.18 15.52
C HIS A 629 -3.76 -0.33 16.37
N PHE A 630 -2.81 0.61 16.29
CA PHE A 630 -1.65 0.65 17.20
C PHE A 630 -2.10 0.97 18.63
N HIS A 631 -2.85 2.06 18.82
CA HIS A 631 -3.28 2.55 20.14
C HIS A 631 -4.18 1.51 20.83
N TYR A 632 -5.28 1.15 20.18
CA TYR A 632 -6.30 0.29 20.78
C TYR A 632 -5.86 -1.18 20.82
N GLY A 633 -4.95 -1.61 19.93
CA GLY A 633 -4.34 -2.94 19.98
C GLY A 633 -3.74 -3.26 21.35
N TYR A 634 -3.02 -2.30 21.95
CA TYR A 634 -2.47 -2.47 23.30
C TYR A 634 -3.54 -2.63 24.38
N HIS A 635 -4.63 -1.87 24.32
CA HIS A 635 -5.74 -1.98 25.28
C HIS A 635 -6.50 -3.29 25.12
N ILE A 636 -6.72 -3.74 23.87
CA ILE A 636 -7.34 -5.03 23.56
C ILE A 636 -6.44 -6.18 24.05
N LEU A 637 -5.12 -6.08 23.87
CA LEU A 637 -4.15 -7.08 24.35
C LEU A 637 -4.13 -7.16 25.88
N ALA A 638 -4.11 -6.01 26.56
CA ALA A 638 -4.18 -5.96 28.02
C ALA A 638 -5.49 -6.57 28.54
N ALA A 639 -6.63 -6.25 27.92
CA ALA A 639 -7.92 -6.83 28.27
C ALA A 639 -7.97 -8.35 28.05
N ALA A 640 -7.39 -8.85 26.96
CA ALA A 640 -7.31 -10.28 26.68
C ALA A 640 -6.48 -11.03 27.74
N ALA A 641 -5.34 -10.46 28.14
CA ALA A 641 -4.51 -11.03 29.21
C ALA A 641 -5.21 -10.98 30.59
N ILE A 642 -5.92 -9.89 30.92
CA ILE A 642 -6.73 -9.83 32.15
C ILE A 642 -7.86 -10.88 32.13
N ALA A 643 -8.55 -11.05 31.00
CA ALA A 643 -9.63 -12.04 30.85
C ALA A 643 -9.12 -13.49 30.84
N HIS A 644 -7.89 -13.72 30.35
CA HIS A 644 -7.20 -15.02 30.46
C HIS A 644 -6.86 -15.36 31.92
N LEU A 645 -6.37 -14.38 32.69
CA LEU A 645 -6.03 -14.56 34.11
C LEU A 645 -7.24 -14.54 35.06
N ASP A 646 -8.35 -13.91 34.68
CA ASP A 646 -9.63 -13.95 35.37
C ASP A 646 -10.80 -13.85 34.36
N PRO A 647 -11.35 -15.00 33.93
CA PRO A 647 -12.50 -15.03 33.04
C PRO A 647 -13.77 -14.35 33.60
N THR A 648 -13.88 -14.13 34.92
CA THR A 648 -15.06 -13.47 35.51
C THR A 648 -15.05 -11.96 35.26
N TRP A 649 -13.87 -11.35 35.12
CA TRP A 649 -13.72 -9.91 34.80
C TRP A 649 -14.23 -9.56 33.39
N MET A 650 -14.11 -10.50 32.45
CA MET A 650 -14.45 -10.33 31.03
C MET A 650 -15.88 -9.82 30.83
N GLN A 651 -16.86 -10.41 31.54
CA GLN A 651 -18.29 -10.16 31.31
C GLN A 651 -18.67 -8.68 31.51
N ALA A 652 -18.06 -8.00 32.49
CA ALA A 652 -18.34 -6.59 32.80
C ALA A 652 -17.67 -5.60 31.82
N ASN A 653 -16.60 -6.04 31.13
CA ASN A 653 -15.77 -5.17 30.30
C ASN A 653 -15.92 -5.46 28.79
N LYS A 654 -16.55 -6.58 28.42
CA LYS A 654 -16.66 -7.03 27.02
C LYS A 654 -17.24 -5.98 26.07
N ALA A 655 -18.24 -5.20 26.50
CA ALA A 655 -18.83 -4.15 25.67
C ALA A 655 -17.85 -3.01 25.33
N TYR A 656 -16.97 -2.63 26.27
CA TYR A 656 -15.93 -1.62 26.05
C TYR A 656 -14.86 -2.13 25.09
N VAL A 657 -14.32 -3.33 25.35
CA VAL A 657 -13.26 -3.90 24.50
C VAL A 657 -13.78 -4.21 23.10
N ASN A 658 -15.01 -4.74 22.97
CA ASN A 658 -15.63 -4.97 21.66
C ASN A 658 -15.85 -3.65 20.89
N ALA A 659 -16.10 -2.51 21.54
CA ALA A 659 -16.21 -1.22 20.85
C ALA A 659 -14.86 -0.81 20.22
N LEU A 660 -13.74 -1.02 20.93
CA LEU A 660 -12.40 -0.79 20.39
C LEU A 660 -12.08 -1.73 19.20
N VAL A 661 -12.42 -3.02 19.32
CA VAL A 661 -12.22 -4.00 18.23
C VAL A 661 -13.09 -3.66 17.01
N ARG A 662 -14.36 -3.29 17.22
CA ARG A 662 -15.28 -2.88 16.15
C ARG A 662 -14.77 -1.65 15.41
N ASP A 663 -14.18 -0.69 16.12
CA ASP A 663 -13.63 0.51 15.49
C ASP A 663 -12.53 0.22 14.47
N VAL A 664 -11.60 -0.68 14.79
CA VAL A 664 -10.44 -0.98 13.92
C VAL A 664 -10.72 -2.08 12.89
N ALA A 665 -11.59 -3.04 13.24
CA ALA A 665 -11.73 -4.32 12.55
C ALA A 665 -13.17 -4.87 12.52
N ASN A 666 -14.20 -4.01 12.43
CA ASN A 666 -15.56 -4.47 12.14
C ASN A 666 -15.58 -5.33 10.85
N PRO A 667 -16.05 -6.59 10.90
CA PRO A 667 -16.08 -7.48 9.75
C PRO A 667 -17.28 -7.32 8.83
N SER A 668 -18.40 -6.72 9.30
CA SER A 668 -19.71 -6.84 8.66
C SER A 668 -20.49 -5.52 8.65
N THR A 669 -21.13 -5.19 7.53
CA THR A 669 -22.00 -4.00 7.39
C THR A 669 -23.28 -4.05 8.22
N LYS A 670 -23.54 -5.17 8.91
CA LYS A 670 -24.62 -5.31 9.91
C LYS A 670 -24.38 -4.44 11.14
N ASP A 671 -23.12 -4.12 11.46
CA ASP A 671 -22.79 -3.12 12.46
C ASP A 671 -22.92 -1.72 11.84
N THR A 672 -23.92 -0.96 12.29
CA THR A 672 -24.25 0.37 11.77
C THR A 672 -23.52 1.50 12.51
N TYR A 673 -22.63 1.19 13.45
CA TYR A 673 -21.87 2.19 14.21
C TYR A 673 -20.42 2.32 13.72
N PHE A 674 -19.83 1.25 13.20
CA PHE A 674 -18.41 1.22 12.82
C PHE A 674 -18.22 0.78 11.35
N PRO A 675 -17.32 1.43 10.60
CA PRO A 675 -17.09 1.09 9.20
C PRO A 675 -16.34 -0.24 9.08
N LEU A 676 -16.59 -0.98 8.01
CA LEU A 676 -15.86 -2.21 7.69
C LEU A 676 -14.33 -1.98 7.74
N TRP A 677 -13.61 -2.76 8.53
CA TRP A 677 -12.15 -2.86 8.47
C TRP A 677 -11.42 -1.51 8.42
N ARG A 678 -11.70 -0.56 9.33
CA ARG A 678 -11.15 0.81 9.26
C ARG A 678 -9.66 0.82 8.89
N SER A 679 -8.83 0.14 9.67
CA SER A 679 -7.37 0.12 9.48
C SER A 679 -6.93 -0.89 8.40
N MET A 680 -7.33 -2.17 8.52
CA MET A 680 -6.87 -3.26 7.64
C MET A 680 -7.30 -3.04 6.18
N ASP A 681 -6.35 -3.15 5.25
CA ASP A 681 -6.61 -3.17 3.81
C ASP A 681 -6.32 -4.57 3.25
N TRP A 682 -7.38 -5.33 2.94
CA TRP A 682 -7.26 -6.71 2.45
C TRP A 682 -6.74 -6.82 1.00
N TYR A 683 -6.61 -5.72 0.26
CA TYR A 683 -5.93 -5.70 -1.04
C TYR A 683 -4.42 -5.41 -0.90
N HIS A 684 -4.01 -4.62 0.09
CA HIS A 684 -2.58 -4.44 0.42
C HIS A 684 -2.03 -5.52 1.35
N GLY A 685 -2.90 -6.23 2.08
CA GLY A 685 -2.56 -7.29 3.01
C GLY A 685 -2.04 -6.82 4.36
N HIS A 686 -2.13 -5.52 4.65
CA HIS A 686 -1.69 -4.89 5.90
C HIS A 686 -2.59 -3.68 6.20
N SER A 687 -2.46 -3.08 7.38
CA SER A 687 -3.24 -1.90 7.75
C SER A 687 -2.68 -0.59 7.17
N TRP A 688 -3.51 0.46 7.21
CA TRP A 688 -3.07 1.85 7.02
C TRP A 688 -3.27 2.66 8.29
N ALA A 689 -2.16 3.16 8.84
CA ALA A 689 -2.12 4.07 9.97
C ALA A 689 -2.73 5.43 9.64
N HIS A 690 -2.46 5.94 8.43
CA HIS A 690 -2.82 7.32 8.06
C HIS A 690 -4.34 7.59 8.00
N GLY A 691 -4.85 8.41 8.91
CA GLY A 691 -6.23 8.87 9.00
C GLY A 691 -6.59 10.03 8.06
N LEU A 692 -7.33 11.01 8.58
CA LEU A 692 -8.01 12.07 7.82
C LEU A 692 -7.13 13.29 7.47
N TYR A 693 -5.97 13.05 6.84
CA TYR A 693 -5.10 14.10 6.30
C TYR A 693 -4.88 13.88 4.79
N ALA A 694 -4.89 14.97 4.02
CA ALA A 694 -4.54 14.91 2.59
C ALA A 694 -3.03 14.66 2.44
N SER A 695 -2.62 13.84 1.48
CA SER A 695 -1.21 13.51 1.26
C SER A 695 -0.90 13.22 -0.19
N TYR A 696 0.14 13.85 -0.74
CA TYR A 696 0.63 13.53 -2.08
C TYR A 696 1.25 12.13 -2.16
N ASP A 697 1.71 11.57 -1.04
CA ASP A 697 2.22 10.20 -0.99
C ASP A 697 1.14 9.16 -0.63
N GLY A 698 -0.09 9.61 -0.36
CA GLY A 698 -1.23 8.77 -0.02
C GLY A 698 -1.23 8.30 1.45
N LYS A 699 -1.82 7.12 1.68
CA LYS A 699 -1.79 6.45 2.98
C LYS A 699 -0.39 5.96 3.33
N ASN A 700 -0.11 5.84 4.62
CA ASN A 700 1.16 5.37 5.13
C ASN A 700 0.99 4.46 6.36
N GLN A 701 2.02 3.66 6.63
CA GLN A 701 2.19 2.88 7.85
C GLN A 701 3.69 2.65 8.10
N GLU A 702 4.13 2.94 9.33
CA GLU A 702 5.50 2.79 9.83
C GLU A 702 5.64 1.50 10.67
N SER A 703 5.03 1.47 11.85
CA SER A 703 5.15 0.40 12.85
C SER A 703 4.48 -0.92 12.42
N SER A 704 5.21 -1.72 11.63
CA SER A 704 4.73 -3.01 11.13
C SER A 704 4.52 -4.05 12.24
N SER A 705 5.25 -3.93 13.36
CA SER A 705 5.08 -4.79 14.53
C SER A 705 3.87 -4.41 15.38
N GLU A 706 3.41 -3.15 15.36
CA GLU A 706 2.14 -2.78 16.01
C GLU A 706 0.91 -3.16 15.16
N ASP A 707 1.02 -3.21 13.82
CA ASP A 707 -0.02 -3.81 12.96
C ASP A 707 -0.16 -5.32 13.22
N MET A 708 0.97 -6.03 13.29
CA MET A 708 1.03 -7.43 13.76
C MET A 708 0.40 -7.59 15.16
N MET A 709 0.77 -6.72 16.10
CA MET A 709 0.25 -6.76 17.47
C MET A 709 -1.26 -6.53 17.48
N ALA A 710 -1.82 -5.65 16.66
CA ALA A 710 -3.26 -5.41 16.62
C ALA A 710 -4.03 -6.68 16.19
N ALA A 711 -3.57 -7.37 15.14
CA ALA A 711 -4.18 -8.64 14.70
C ALA A 711 -4.03 -9.76 15.76
N TYR A 712 -2.88 -9.83 16.43
CA TYR A 712 -2.65 -10.73 17.56
C TYR A 712 -3.55 -10.40 18.77
N ALA A 713 -3.74 -9.13 19.11
CA ALA A 713 -4.63 -8.69 20.18
C ALA A 713 -6.09 -9.07 19.90
N ILE A 714 -6.56 -8.88 18.66
CA ILE A 714 -7.89 -9.31 18.21
C ILE A 714 -8.05 -10.84 18.34
N LYS A 715 -7.03 -11.61 17.96
CA LYS A 715 -7.00 -13.07 18.17
C LYS A 715 -7.17 -13.40 19.66
N MET A 716 -6.28 -12.88 20.51
CA MET A 716 -6.25 -13.21 21.94
C MET A 716 -7.53 -12.77 22.65
N TRP A 717 -8.13 -11.66 22.24
CA TRP A 717 -9.42 -11.22 22.78
C TRP A 717 -10.58 -12.11 22.30
N GLY A 718 -10.56 -12.61 21.07
CA GLY A 718 -11.50 -13.62 20.60
C GLY A 718 -11.46 -14.89 21.46
N GLU A 719 -10.25 -15.39 21.73
CA GLU A 719 -10.03 -16.56 22.59
C GLU A 719 -10.50 -16.31 24.04
N ALA A 720 -10.02 -15.23 24.67
CA ALA A 720 -10.34 -14.91 26.07
C ALA A 720 -11.80 -14.48 26.31
N SER A 721 -12.51 -14.01 25.28
CA SER A 721 -13.92 -13.61 25.38
C SER A 721 -14.91 -14.67 24.84
N GLY A 722 -14.42 -15.81 24.38
CA GLY A 722 -15.21 -16.92 23.84
C GLY A 722 -15.79 -16.71 22.43
N ASP A 723 -15.30 -15.72 21.68
CA ASP A 723 -15.67 -15.49 20.27
C ASP A 723 -14.66 -16.19 19.34
N THR A 724 -14.94 -17.46 19.02
CA THR A 724 -14.07 -18.25 18.14
C THR A 724 -14.02 -17.74 16.71
N THR A 725 -15.07 -17.07 16.23
CA THR A 725 -15.08 -16.45 14.90
C THR A 725 -14.09 -15.28 14.87
N MET A 726 -14.07 -14.44 15.91
CA MET A 726 -13.06 -13.38 16.07
C MET A 726 -11.64 -13.96 16.21
N ALA A 727 -11.45 -15.02 16.99
CA ALA A 727 -10.15 -15.67 17.14
C ALA A 727 -9.62 -16.23 15.80
N MET A 728 -10.46 -16.94 15.03
CA MET A 728 -10.07 -17.48 13.71
C MET A 728 -9.81 -16.36 12.69
N ARG A 729 -10.60 -15.29 12.73
CA ARG A 729 -10.39 -14.09 11.91
C ARG A 729 -9.07 -13.38 12.25
N GLY A 730 -8.71 -13.28 13.53
CA GLY A 730 -7.42 -12.76 13.99
C GLY A 730 -6.24 -13.61 13.52
N ASN A 731 -6.33 -14.95 13.60
CA ASN A 731 -5.33 -15.86 13.04
C ASN A 731 -5.14 -15.67 11.52
N LEU A 732 -6.24 -15.57 10.77
CA LEU A 732 -6.22 -15.33 9.32
C LEU A 732 -5.61 -13.96 8.97
N GLN A 733 -6.02 -12.90 9.66
CA GLN A 733 -5.47 -11.55 9.50
C GLN A 733 -3.96 -11.54 9.77
N LEU A 734 -3.51 -12.19 10.85
CA LEU A 734 -2.11 -12.27 11.24
C LEU A 734 -1.25 -13.00 10.18
N ALA A 735 -1.78 -14.03 9.51
CA ALA A 735 -1.09 -14.73 8.42
C ALA A 735 -0.97 -13.89 7.14
N VAL A 736 -2.03 -13.17 6.76
CA VAL A 736 -2.01 -12.24 5.61
C VAL A 736 -1.03 -11.09 5.86
N ILE A 737 -1.02 -10.54 7.09
CA ILE A 737 -0.05 -9.55 7.54
C ILE A 737 1.38 -10.12 7.49
N ALA A 738 1.63 -11.34 7.98
CA ALA A 738 2.96 -11.94 7.90
C ALA A 738 3.49 -12.01 6.46
N ARG A 739 2.66 -12.49 5.52
CA ARG A 739 3.02 -12.58 4.09
C ARG A 739 3.26 -11.21 3.45
N SER A 740 2.42 -10.22 3.74
CA SER A 740 2.54 -8.88 3.17
C SER A 740 3.75 -8.13 3.73
N LEU A 741 3.97 -8.17 5.06
CA LEU A 741 5.11 -7.53 5.70
C LEU A 741 6.44 -8.16 5.25
N GLN A 742 6.53 -9.50 5.13
CA GLN A 742 7.71 -10.18 4.56
C GLN A 742 7.96 -9.85 3.08
N SER A 743 6.95 -9.34 2.36
CA SER A 743 7.08 -8.89 0.98
C SER A 743 7.49 -7.41 0.87
N TYR A 744 6.88 -6.55 1.70
CA TYR A 744 6.90 -5.09 1.52
C TYR A 744 7.58 -4.29 2.65
N TYR A 745 7.85 -4.90 3.81
CA TYR A 745 8.44 -4.23 4.98
C TYR A 745 9.74 -4.86 5.48
N LEU A 746 9.88 -6.19 5.41
CA LEU A 746 11.00 -6.95 6.00
C LEU A 746 11.80 -7.65 4.90
N TYR A 747 12.96 -7.12 4.57
CA TYR A 747 13.74 -7.50 3.38
C TYR A 747 14.86 -8.47 3.71
N LYS A 748 14.60 -9.76 3.48
CA LYS A 748 15.66 -10.73 3.21
C LYS A 748 16.40 -10.37 1.91
N SER A 749 17.64 -10.82 1.79
CA SER A 749 18.51 -10.54 0.64
C SER A 749 18.01 -11.18 -0.67
N ASP A 750 17.07 -12.13 -0.59
CA ASP A 750 16.39 -12.77 -1.72
C ASP A 750 15.00 -12.18 -2.03
N ASN A 751 14.64 -11.02 -1.44
CA ASN A 751 13.41 -10.32 -1.79
C ASN A 751 13.45 -9.90 -3.28
N ILE A 752 12.43 -10.30 -4.04
CA ILE A 752 12.30 -10.00 -5.48
C ILE A 752 11.21 -8.95 -5.78
N VAL A 753 10.62 -8.37 -4.73
CA VAL A 753 9.47 -7.46 -4.81
C VAL A 753 9.91 -6.00 -4.78
N GLN A 754 10.84 -5.67 -3.88
CA GLN A 754 11.37 -4.32 -3.72
C GLN A 754 12.59 -4.06 -4.60
N PRO A 755 12.95 -2.79 -4.84
CA PRO A 755 14.14 -2.46 -5.63
C PRO A 755 15.43 -3.01 -5.00
N PRO A 756 16.34 -3.64 -5.77
CA PRO A 756 17.65 -4.08 -5.27
C PRO A 756 18.45 -2.98 -4.59
N GLN A 757 18.30 -1.72 -5.03
CA GLN A 757 18.91 -0.53 -4.44
C GLN A 757 18.41 -0.21 -3.02
N PHE A 758 17.29 -0.81 -2.57
CA PHE A 758 16.66 -0.51 -1.28
C PHE A 758 16.68 -1.70 -0.30
N ILE A 759 16.73 -2.94 -0.80
CA ILE A 759 16.72 -4.18 0.01
C ILE A 759 17.81 -4.21 1.09
N GLY A 760 18.98 -3.59 0.83
CA GLY A 760 20.07 -3.50 1.81
C GLY A 760 19.73 -2.73 3.10
N ASN A 761 18.61 -2.00 3.15
CA ASN A 761 18.11 -1.34 4.36
C ASN A 761 17.49 -2.31 5.39
N LYS A 762 17.19 -3.55 4.98
CA LYS A 762 16.51 -4.63 5.74
C LYS A 762 15.08 -4.33 6.16
N VAL A 763 14.71 -3.09 6.45
CA VAL A 763 13.33 -2.68 6.72
C VAL A 763 12.88 -1.53 5.83
N ALA A 764 11.57 -1.32 5.74
CA ALA A 764 10.99 -0.17 5.04
C ALA A 764 11.33 1.18 5.68
N GLY A 765 11.30 1.28 7.00
CA GLY A 765 10.96 2.55 7.66
C GLY A 765 9.49 2.86 7.42
N ILE A 766 9.19 4.06 6.93
CA ILE A 766 7.81 4.47 6.62
C ILE A 766 7.48 4.06 5.18
N LEU A 767 6.52 3.14 5.01
CA LEU A 767 5.94 2.82 3.70
C LEU A 767 4.69 3.66 3.47
N PHE A 768 4.67 4.37 2.36
CA PHE A 768 3.53 5.09 1.81
C PHE A 768 2.94 4.34 0.60
N GLU A 769 1.76 4.77 0.15
CA GLU A 769 1.23 4.33 -1.14
C GLU A 769 2.12 4.76 -2.32
N ASN A 770 2.84 5.89 -2.23
CA ASN A 770 3.69 6.42 -3.30
C ASN A 770 5.20 6.20 -3.11
N LYS A 771 5.70 6.12 -1.87
CA LYS A 771 7.13 6.07 -1.56
C LYS A 771 7.46 5.11 -0.42
N VAL A 772 8.72 4.71 -0.30
CA VAL A 772 9.24 4.05 0.90
C VAL A 772 10.46 4.81 1.36
N ASP A 773 10.48 5.21 2.63
CA ASP A 773 11.48 6.08 3.21
C ASP A 773 12.06 5.44 4.47
N HIS A 774 13.36 5.11 4.44
CA HIS A 774 14.07 4.45 5.53
C HIS A 774 14.40 5.46 6.63
N THR A 775 13.38 5.95 7.31
CA THR A 775 13.44 6.95 8.38
C THR A 775 12.32 6.64 9.39
N THR A 776 12.23 7.40 10.48
CA THR A 776 11.01 7.46 11.29
C THR A 776 10.48 8.90 11.40
N PHE A 777 9.25 9.05 11.91
CA PHE A 777 8.68 10.37 12.24
C PHE A 777 9.39 11.08 13.42
N PHE A 778 10.23 10.37 14.17
CA PHE A 778 10.84 10.82 15.44
C PHE A 778 12.38 10.76 15.45
N GLY A 779 13.01 10.40 14.33
CA GLY A 779 14.46 10.47 14.14
C GLY A 779 14.98 9.56 13.03
N ALA A 780 16.30 9.58 12.82
CA ALA A 780 16.96 8.81 11.76
C ALA A 780 18.06 7.87 12.27
N ASN A 781 18.18 7.69 13.59
CA ASN A 781 19.11 6.71 14.17
C ASN A 781 18.70 5.29 13.76
N ILE A 782 19.67 4.38 13.63
CA ILE A 782 19.41 3.06 13.08
C ILE A 782 18.58 2.18 14.02
N GLU A 783 18.79 2.31 15.32
CA GLU A 783 18.01 1.65 16.37
C GLU A 783 16.55 2.11 16.38
N TYR A 784 16.25 3.34 15.94
CA TYR A 784 14.88 3.84 15.79
C TYR A 784 14.22 3.20 14.57
N ILE A 785 14.90 3.25 13.43
CA ILE A 785 14.36 2.80 12.14
C ILE A 785 14.18 1.28 12.10
N GLN A 786 15.10 0.50 12.68
CA GLN A 786 14.93 -0.96 12.76
C GLN A 786 14.01 -1.34 13.94
N GLY A 787 14.18 -0.70 15.10
CA GLY A 787 13.46 -1.02 16.33
C GLY A 787 11.95 -0.77 16.27
N ILE A 788 11.48 0.22 15.49
CA ILE A 788 10.04 0.45 15.29
C ILE A 788 9.33 -0.71 14.59
N HIS A 789 10.06 -1.58 13.88
CA HIS A 789 9.55 -2.82 13.30
C HIS A 789 9.70 -4.04 14.23
N MET A 790 10.17 -3.84 15.47
CA MET A 790 10.33 -4.88 16.50
C MET A 790 9.31 -4.74 17.64
N ILE A 791 8.93 -3.51 18.00
CA ILE A 791 8.07 -3.24 19.16
C ILE A 791 6.57 -3.40 18.87
N PRO A 792 5.77 -3.96 19.80
CA PRO A 792 6.20 -4.71 20.98
C PRO A 792 6.65 -6.13 20.60
N LEU A 793 7.65 -6.65 21.29
CA LEU A 793 8.07 -8.05 21.15
C LEU A 793 7.11 -8.96 21.92
N LEU A 794 6.45 -9.87 21.20
CA LEU A 794 5.37 -10.73 21.69
C LEU A 794 5.51 -12.15 21.12
N ALA A 795 4.66 -13.08 21.56
CA ALA A 795 4.57 -14.43 21.00
C ALA A 795 4.36 -14.47 19.47
N SER A 796 3.77 -13.41 18.90
CA SER A 796 3.59 -13.23 17.45
C SER A 796 4.84 -12.79 16.70
N SER A 797 5.86 -12.22 17.36
CA SER A 797 7.03 -11.64 16.68
C SER A 797 7.78 -12.67 15.80
N PRO A 798 8.07 -13.92 16.23
CA PRO A 798 8.74 -14.92 15.39
C PRO A 798 7.95 -15.41 14.17
N PHE A 799 6.62 -15.19 14.14
CA PHE A 799 5.78 -15.54 13.00
C PHE A 799 5.97 -14.57 11.82
N ILE A 800 6.14 -13.28 12.14
CA ILE A 800 6.35 -12.21 11.14
C ILE A 800 7.84 -12.04 10.87
N ARG A 801 8.63 -11.86 11.94
CA ARG A 801 10.09 -11.64 11.92
C ARG A 801 10.79 -12.99 11.98
N THR A 802 10.83 -13.68 10.84
CA THR A 802 11.43 -15.02 10.74
C THR A 802 12.89 -15.05 11.24
N PRO A 803 13.37 -16.17 11.82
CA PRO A 803 14.77 -16.30 12.27
C PRO A 803 15.81 -15.92 11.20
N ALA A 804 15.58 -16.31 9.94
CA ALA A 804 16.46 -15.93 8.83
C ALA A 804 16.52 -14.41 8.60
N PHE A 805 15.37 -13.73 8.66
CA PHE A 805 15.31 -12.27 8.54
C PHE A 805 16.01 -11.58 9.72
N VAL A 806 15.71 -11.99 10.96
CA VAL A 806 16.33 -11.44 12.18
C VAL A 806 17.85 -11.59 12.13
N LYS A 807 18.36 -12.72 11.65
CA LYS A 807 19.79 -12.95 11.46
C LYS A 807 20.42 -12.01 10.44
N GLU A 808 19.80 -11.85 9.27
CA GLU A 808 20.28 -10.94 8.22
C GLU A 808 20.27 -9.45 8.66
N GLU A 809 19.25 -9.03 9.40
CA GLU A 809 19.11 -7.67 9.94
C GLU A 809 20.17 -7.40 11.03
N TRP A 810 20.31 -8.33 11.98
CA TRP A 810 21.30 -8.25 13.05
C TRP A 810 22.73 -8.19 12.49
N ASP A 811 23.06 -9.03 11.51
CA ASP A 811 24.39 -9.06 10.91
C ASP A 811 24.73 -7.76 10.16
N VAL A 812 23.75 -7.11 9.53
CA VAL A 812 23.96 -5.81 8.86
C VAL A 812 24.16 -4.67 9.85
N TYR A 813 23.38 -4.59 10.94
CA TYR A 813 23.34 -3.38 11.78
C TYR A 813 23.90 -3.50 13.20
N PHE A 814 23.73 -4.65 13.87
CA PHE A 814 23.87 -4.74 15.34
C PHE A 814 24.99 -5.67 15.81
N SER A 815 25.42 -6.60 14.96
CA SER A 815 26.55 -7.52 15.19
C SER A 815 27.89 -6.82 15.42
N ASN A 816 28.87 -7.59 15.90
CA ASN A 816 30.27 -7.15 16.13
C ASN A 816 30.39 -5.99 17.13
N GLY A 817 29.61 -6.02 18.22
CA GLY A 817 29.62 -5.02 19.28
C GLY A 817 28.94 -3.68 18.93
N ARG A 818 28.34 -3.54 17.74
CA ARG A 818 27.66 -2.28 17.35
C ARG A 818 26.44 -1.99 18.21
N VAL A 819 25.68 -3.01 18.59
CA VAL A 819 24.56 -2.90 19.56
C VAL A 819 24.98 -2.30 20.90
N ASP A 820 26.24 -2.44 21.32
CA ASP A 820 26.68 -1.96 22.63
C ASP A 820 26.91 -0.44 22.69
N SER A 821 26.90 0.20 21.52
CA SER A 821 26.90 1.68 21.40
C SER A 821 25.49 2.29 21.49
N ILE A 822 24.43 1.47 21.44
CA ILE A 822 23.04 1.91 21.50
C ILE A 822 22.67 2.26 22.95
N VAL A 823 21.98 3.39 23.11
CA VAL A 823 21.57 3.95 24.41
C VAL A 823 20.05 3.86 24.63
N GLY A 824 19.65 3.77 25.90
CA GLY A 824 18.24 3.76 26.29
C GLY A 824 17.48 2.49 25.89
N GLY A 825 16.15 2.55 25.99
CA GLY A 825 15.23 1.40 25.82
C GLY A 825 15.35 0.64 24.50
N TRP A 826 15.86 1.29 23.44
CA TRP A 826 16.12 0.62 22.16
C TRP A 826 17.13 -0.52 22.28
N ARG A 827 18.12 -0.43 23.18
CA ARG A 827 19.10 -1.52 23.37
C ARG A 827 18.43 -2.82 23.84
N GLY A 828 17.50 -2.74 24.80
CA GLY A 828 16.72 -3.88 25.25
C GLY A 828 15.81 -4.45 24.16
N ILE A 829 15.21 -3.60 23.33
CA ILE A 829 14.40 -4.04 22.18
C ILE A 829 15.27 -4.84 21.18
N LEU A 830 16.49 -4.37 20.89
CA LEU A 830 17.41 -5.06 19.98
C LEU A 830 17.83 -6.44 20.52
N TYR A 831 18.22 -6.54 21.79
CA TYR A 831 18.55 -7.83 22.42
C TYR A 831 17.32 -8.74 22.59
N GLY A 832 16.13 -8.19 22.81
CA GLY A 832 14.88 -8.96 22.81
C GLY A 832 14.53 -9.54 21.43
N ASN A 833 14.81 -8.81 20.36
CA ASN A 833 14.67 -9.31 18.99
C ASN A 833 15.73 -10.40 18.69
N LEU A 834 16.98 -10.20 19.14
CA LEU A 834 18.06 -11.20 19.04
C LEU A 834 17.68 -12.54 19.67
N ALA A 835 16.94 -12.54 20.78
CA ALA A 835 16.48 -13.77 21.45
C ALA A 835 15.72 -14.74 20.52
N THR A 836 15.17 -14.25 19.40
CA THR A 836 14.52 -15.07 18.37
C THR A 836 15.49 -16.04 17.66
N ILE A 837 16.78 -15.71 17.62
CA ILE A 837 17.85 -16.50 16.97
C ILE A 837 18.96 -16.94 17.93
N ASP A 838 19.15 -16.22 19.03
CA ASP A 838 20.17 -16.46 20.05
C ASP A 838 19.61 -16.04 21.42
N GLY A 839 18.81 -16.93 22.00
CA GLY A 839 18.18 -16.71 23.31
C GLY A 839 19.16 -16.69 24.47
N GLU A 840 20.30 -17.39 24.36
CA GLU A 840 21.30 -17.50 25.43
C GLU A 840 22.05 -16.16 25.59
N THR A 841 22.58 -15.60 24.49
CA THR A 841 23.21 -14.27 24.51
C THR A 841 22.24 -13.17 24.98
N ALA A 842 20.97 -13.25 24.59
CA ALA A 842 19.96 -12.30 25.05
C ALA A 842 19.64 -12.45 26.54
N PHE A 843 19.50 -13.69 27.03
CA PHE A 843 19.26 -13.96 28.45
C PHE A 843 20.41 -13.45 29.32
N ASP A 844 21.66 -13.73 28.92
CA ASP A 844 22.86 -13.26 29.61
C ASP A 844 22.99 -11.73 29.62
N PHE A 845 22.59 -11.04 28.54
CA PHE A 845 22.51 -9.59 28.51
C PHE A 845 21.52 -9.06 29.57
N PHE A 846 20.30 -9.59 29.61
CA PHE A 846 19.26 -9.15 30.55
C PHE A 846 19.53 -9.56 32.01
N ASN A 847 20.29 -10.64 32.23
CA ASN A 847 20.70 -11.14 33.55
C ASN A 847 22.08 -10.62 33.99
N SER A 848 22.68 -9.68 33.24
CA SER A 848 24.02 -9.16 33.51
C SER A 848 24.09 -8.44 34.87
N PRO A 849 25.15 -8.64 35.69
CA PRO A 849 25.33 -7.90 36.94
C PRO A 849 25.56 -6.40 36.74
N ASN A 850 25.87 -5.98 35.50
CA ASN A 850 26.02 -4.58 35.11
C ASN A 850 24.84 -4.10 34.23
N PHE A 851 23.69 -4.77 34.29
CA PHE A 851 22.49 -4.37 33.55
C PHE A 851 21.97 -3.00 34.02
N ASP A 852 21.76 -2.09 33.07
CA ASP A 852 21.13 -0.79 33.33
C ASP A 852 19.61 -0.88 33.06
N PRO A 853 18.74 -0.67 34.06
CA PRO A 853 17.29 -0.63 33.87
C PRO A 853 16.83 0.38 32.80
N GLY A 854 17.62 1.43 32.53
CA GLY A 854 17.38 2.39 31.44
C GLY A 854 17.49 1.80 30.03
N TRP A 855 17.97 0.55 29.87
CA TRP A 855 17.96 -0.18 28.61
C TRP A 855 16.64 -0.86 28.29
N ILE A 856 15.64 -0.82 29.18
CA ILE A 856 14.28 -1.31 28.92
C ILE A 856 13.38 -0.14 28.54
N ASP A 857 12.62 -0.27 27.44
CA ASP A 857 11.48 0.61 27.15
C ASP A 857 10.47 0.53 28.29
N GLY A 858 10.00 1.67 28.82
CA GLY A 858 8.98 1.67 29.88
C GLY A 858 7.65 1.01 29.48
N GLY A 859 7.43 0.73 28.19
CA GLY A 859 6.36 -0.10 27.62
C GLY A 859 6.67 -1.60 27.52
N ALA A 860 7.81 -2.07 28.04
CA ALA A 860 8.22 -3.47 28.16
C ALA A 860 8.57 -3.83 29.61
N SER A 861 8.74 -5.12 29.90
CA SER A 861 9.21 -5.60 31.21
C SER A 861 10.43 -6.49 31.08
N LEU A 862 11.36 -6.39 32.04
CA LEU A 862 12.57 -7.21 32.06
C LEU A 862 12.23 -8.69 32.29
N THR A 863 11.21 -8.95 33.12
CA THR A 863 10.63 -10.28 33.34
C THR A 863 10.15 -10.92 32.04
N TRP A 864 9.45 -10.19 31.17
CA TRP A 864 9.03 -10.72 29.88
C TRP A 864 10.21 -11.03 28.97
N TYR A 865 11.18 -10.12 28.86
CA TYR A 865 12.36 -10.33 28.01
C TYR A 865 13.24 -11.49 28.49
N LEU A 866 13.44 -11.66 29.79
CA LEU A 866 14.12 -12.85 30.35
C LEU A 866 13.31 -14.13 30.12
N THR A 867 11.99 -14.10 30.30
CA THR A 867 11.11 -15.26 30.06
C THR A 867 11.16 -15.69 28.59
N TYR A 868 11.07 -14.72 27.67
CA TYR A 868 11.15 -14.94 26.23
C TYR A 868 12.53 -15.47 25.82
N ALA A 869 13.61 -14.86 26.31
CA ALA A 869 14.98 -15.31 26.02
C ALA A 869 15.26 -16.73 26.54
N ALA A 870 14.90 -17.03 27.79
CA ALA A 870 15.05 -18.37 28.36
C ALA A 870 14.25 -19.42 27.57
N ALA A 871 12.99 -19.13 27.24
CA ALA A 871 12.14 -20.04 26.48
C ALA A 871 12.65 -20.28 25.05
N MET A 872 13.20 -19.27 24.39
CA MET A 872 13.78 -19.42 23.04
C MET A 872 15.10 -20.20 23.05
N ALA A 873 15.94 -20.00 24.09
CA ALA A 873 17.15 -20.79 24.33
C ALA A 873 16.86 -22.25 24.76
N GLY A 874 15.72 -22.49 25.42
CA GLY A 874 15.38 -23.78 26.03
C GLY A 874 16.10 -24.04 27.36
N ILE A 875 16.37 -22.97 28.12
CA ILE A 875 17.10 -22.99 29.41
C ILE A 875 16.22 -22.64 30.60
#